data_AF-A0A2B4SZK3-F1
#
_entry.id   AF-A0A2B4SZK3-F1
#
_cell.length_a   1.000
_cell.length_b   1.000
_cell.length_c   1.000
_cell.angle_alpha   90.00
_cell.angle_beta   90.00
_cell.angle_gamma   90.00
#
_symmetry.space_group_name_H-M   'P 1'
#
loop_
_entity.id
_entity.type
_entity.pdbx_description
1 polymer ?
#
loop_
_entity_poly.entity_id
_entity_poly.type
_entity_poly.pdbx_seq_one_letter_code
_entity_poly.pdbx_strand_id
1 'polypeptide(L)'
;MDVMKPTLIYIGGRCYRKMPFEQKIEHNSDRVPKQHESPSEQLDWENDEACDVSESIEKTERGYRLSVEIPSPLFKFILGRRAETKKKIEKETNTQVTVPRQGEEGDIVIIGSHRSGVVGARSRIEVIAETSRQKIPFTHFLCFPLYNSDLARKMDEFKVKVLEDCFECRGINASIFQLPTKIHLTVGILTLLSDKEVKNAVDLLSQCYQDLVSKWLHNEPVVVELKGVECMNDDPSEVDILYAKVLVKDNSDRLQLLANALVDTFVSAGLMKREYDRVKLHATVMNTKQRDDPGGEETFTKKSRGDAAPRFKKRTSFDSRKVIKSFEDFSFGEYHLDMIHLSITVGGQRGPNNKSRSSLSDLKNKETLRYRVIGLQRVSRITKMSKNRILLWTAPRCVSTAFERSIMNLKNSKIFHEPYSQAFYFGPEKQSARYAAQETKQQATYRLISKMLQKEYDGRDFVFSKEMAYCVENKMHIFVEEGFKNFQHSFLIRQPLKAVYSLYRASTNPKLTGWDYFDPAEAGFRQMLELYEFVDRNIHSNPIVVDADDLLDYPNGILQSYCEAVGLEYEETMTSWEPGPVPEWDVWAGWHEDALKSTGFKPRAKKNRPHTSAAFDLEELPPQVASVVEECMPYYETLAAKKISPKNTEQY
;
A
#
# COMPACT_ATOMS: atom_id res chain seq x y z
N MET A 1 25.92 -30.60 -27.99
CA MET A 1 26.40 -29.54 -27.09
C MET A 1 27.92 -29.67 -27.01
N ASP A 2 28.67 -28.60 -27.22
CA ASP A 2 30.14 -28.64 -27.17
C ASP A 2 30.60 -28.85 -25.72
N VAL A 3 31.23 -30.00 -25.44
CA VAL A 3 31.74 -30.36 -24.11
C VAL A 3 32.79 -29.34 -23.64
N MET A 4 33.39 -28.59 -24.56
CA MET A 4 34.40 -27.56 -24.29
C MET A 4 33.80 -26.19 -23.96
N LYS A 5 32.50 -25.95 -24.20
CA LYS A 5 31.81 -24.67 -23.92
C LYS A 5 30.41 -24.88 -23.34
N PRO A 6 30.30 -25.30 -22.07
CA PRO A 6 29.01 -25.54 -21.45
C PRO A 6 28.26 -24.23 -21.12
N THR A 7 26.93 -24.28 -21.09
CA THR A 7 26.12 -23.15 -20.63
C THR A 7 26.37 -22.92 -19.14
N LEU A 8 26.76 -21.69 -18.77
CA LEU A 8 27.05 -21.30 -17.39
C LEU A 8 25.82 -20.65 -16.75
N ILE A 9 25.58 -20.91 -15.46
CA ILE A 9 24.51 -20.32 -14.64
C ILE A 9 25.15 -19.68 -13.42
N TYR A 10 24.80 -18.45 -13.08
CA TYR A 10 25.34 -17.76 -11.91
C TYR A 10 24.27 -17.67 -10.80
N ILE A 11 24.57 -18.14 -9.59
CA ILE A 11 23.65 -18.12 -8.43
C ILE A 11 24.45 -17.72 -7.19
N GLY A 12 24.04 -16.66 -6.49
CA GLY A 12 24.69 -16.22 -5.24
C GLY A 12 26.20 -15.98 -5.40
N GLY A 13 26.64 -15.38 -6.50
CA GLY A 13 28.06 -15.13 -6.80
C GLY A 13 28.85 -16.35 -7.33
N ARG A 14 28.24 -17.54 -7.44
CA ARG A 14 28.91 -18.77 -7.91
C ARG A 14 28.51 -19.14 -9.34
N CYS A 15 29.46 -19.66 -10.11
CA CYS A 15 29.27 -20.11 -11.48
C CYS A 15 29.07 -21.63 -11.56
N TYR A 16 27.96 -22.05 -12.15
CA TYR A 16 27.56 -23.45 -12.31
C TYR A 16 27.54 -23.84 -13.78
N ARG A 17 28.02 -25.05 -14.08
CA ARG A 17 27.94 -25.65 -15.40
C ARG A 17 26.58 -26.33 -15.59
N LYS A 18 25.73 -25.81 -16.49
CA LYS A 18 24.47 -26.47 -16.86
C LYS A 18 24.77 -27.70 -17.71
N MET A 19 24.61 -28.88 -17.12
CA MET A 19 24.65 -30.13 -17.86
C MET A 19 23.32 -30.35 -18.59
N PRO A 20 23.31 -30.75 -19.89
CA PRO A 20 22.08 -31.01 -20.61
C PRO A 20 21.30 -32.14 -19.96
N PHE A 21 20.08 -31.81 -19.52
CA PHE A 21 19.09 -32.79 -19.07
C PHE A 21 18.38 -33.33 -20.32
N GLU A 22 18.96 -34.30 -21.01
CA GLU A 22 18.22 -35.07 -22.01
C GLU A 22 17.45 -36.19 -21.32
N GLN A 23 16.14 -36.02 -21.26
CA GLN A 23 15.19 -37.07 -20.88
C GLN A 23 15.03 -38.02 -22.08
N LYS A 24 16.01 -38.90 -22.31
CA LYS A 24 15.87 -39.98 -23.31
C LYS A 24 15.18 -41.18 -22.67
N ILE A 25 13.91 -41.33 -23.03
CA ILE A 25 13.17 -42.59 -22.94
C ILE A 25 13.62 -43.41 -24.15
N GLU A 26 14.50 -44.39 -23.98
CA GLU A 26 14.66 -45.45 -24.97
C GLU A 26 14.74 -46.82 -24.29
N HIS A 27 13.89 -47.71 -24.80
CA HIS A 27 13.84 -49.13 -24.52
C HIS A 27 14.95 -49.85 -25.30
N ASN A 28 15.70 -50.66 -24.56
CA ASN A 28 16.20 -51.98 -24.94
C ASN A 28 17.55 -52.18 -25.66
N SER A 29 18.17 -53.28 -25.21
CA SER A 29 19.19 -54.16 -25.80
C SER A 29 20.66 -53.73 -25.88
N ASP A 30 21.46 -54.48 -25.12
CA ASP A 30 22.76 -55.05 -25.46
C ASP A 30 23.86 -54.13 -26.00
N ARG A 31 24.83 -53.83 -25.13
CA ARG A 31 26.25 -54.14 -25.33
C ARG A 31 27.07 -53.66 -24.13
N VAL A 32 27.69 -54.61 -23.44
CA VAL A 32 28.78 -54.39 -22.48
C VAL A 32 30.08 -54.22 -23.27
N PRO A 33 30.90 -53.20 -22.97
CA PRO A 33 32.34 -53.33 -23.15
C PRO A 33 33.11 -53.19 -21.83
N LYS A 34 33.85 -54.27 -21.61
CA LYS A 34 34.94 -54.59 -20.68
C LYS A 34 35.68 -53.43 -19.98
N GLN A 35 35.92 -53.71 -18.70
CA GLN A 35 36.89 -53.10 -17.78
C GLN A 35 38.30 -53.05 -18.38
N HIS A 36 38.96 -51.90 -18.21
CA HIS A 36 40.41 -51.82 -18.10
C HIS A 36 40.74 -51.21 -16.73
N GLU A 37 41.26 -52.05 -15.85
CA GLU A 37 41.89 -51.65 -14.59
C GLU A 37 43.35 -51.28 -14.84
N SER A 38 43.80 -50.15 -14.28
CA SER A 38 45.11 -49.91 -13.64
C SER A 38 45.38 -48.39 -13.56
N PRO A 39 46.24 -47.94 -12.64
CA PRO A 39 46.22 -48.14 -11.20
C PRO A 39 45.96 -46.80 -10.46
N SER A 40 45.57 -46.94 -9.19
CA SER A 40 45.39 -45.90 -8.20
C SER A 40 46.44 -44.79 -8.21
N GLU A 41 46.10 -43.63 -8.77
CA GLU A 41 46.62 -42.35 -8.33
C GLU A 41 45.52 -41.66 -7.53
N GLN A 42 45.65 -41.73 -6.20
CA GLN A 42 44.93 -40.87 -5.26
C GLN A 42 45.34 -39.43 -5.57
N LEU A 43 44.65 -38.79 -6.50
CA LEU A 43 44.61 -37.34 -6.60
C LEU A 43 43.63 -36.88 -5.52
N ASP A 44 44.17 -36.44 -4.40
CA ASP A 44 43.43 -35.77 -3.33
C ASP A 44 42.80 -34.49 -3.89
N TRP A 45 41.50 -34.54 -4.21
CA TRP A 45 40.66 -33.37 -4.49
C TRP A 45 40.26 -32.64 -3.18
N GLU A 46 41.07 -32.72 -2.12
CA GLU A 46 40.73 -32.15 -0.81
C GLU A 46 40.99 -30.64 -0.71
N ASN A 47 41.39 -29.94 -1.77
CA ASN A 47 41.83 -28.55 -1.62
C ASN A 47 41.32 -27.54 -2.67
N ASP A 48 40.05 -27.67 -3.07
CA ASP A 48 39.26 -26.51 -3.53
C ASP A 48 38.20 -26.20 -2.47
N GLU A 49 38.66 -25.73 -1.31
CA GLU A 49 37.81 -25.07 -0.33
C GLU A 49 37.22 -23.79 -0.95
N ALA A 50 36.03 -23.91 -1.53
CA ALA A 50 35.16 -22.76 -1.72
C ALA A 50 34.71 -22.28 -0.32
N CYS A 51 35.34 -21.19 0.14
CA CYS A 51 35.33 -20.62 1.50
C CYS A 51 33.98 -20.14 2.08
N ASP A 52 32.83 -20.79 1.85
CA ASP A 52 31.57 -20.26 2.39
C ASP A 52 30.47 -21.33 2.64
N VAL A 53 30.86 -22.58 2.94
CA VAL A 53 29.94 -23.69 3.29
C VAL A 53 30.36 -24.41 4.59
N SER A 54 31.34 -23.87 5.33
CA SER A 54 31.80 -24.45 6.60
C SER A 54 30.86 -24.15 7.77
N GLU A 55 30.18 -23.01 7.79
CA GLU A 55 29.47 -22.55 8.99
C GLU A 55 28.02 -23.04 9.15
N SER A 56 27.41 -23.63 8.11
CA SER A 56 25.98 -24.02 8.11
C SER A 56 25.70 -25.53 8.13
N ILE A 57 26.73 -26.39 8.10
CA ILE A 57 26.56 -27.85 8.15
C ILE A 57 26.76 -28.35 9.58
N GLU A 58 25.68 -28.80 10.20
CA GLU A 58 25.70 -29.39 11.54
C GLU A 58 26.26 -30.82 11.49
N LYS A 59 27.27 -31.10 12.32
CA LYS A 59 27.74 -32.47 12.54
C LYS A 59 26.84 -33.15 13.56
N THR A 60 26.24 -34.27 13.18
CA THR A 60 25.36 -35.09 14.02
C THR A 60 26.02 -36.43 14.36
N GLU A 61 25.51 -37.17 15.33
CA GLU A 61 26.03 -38.50 15.70
C GLU A 61 26.04 -39.52 14.54
N ARG A 62 25.24 -39.29 13.50
CA ARG A 62 25.06 -40.20 12.35
C ARG A 62 25.53 -39.61 11.01
N GLY A 63 26.23 -38.46 11.02
CA GLY A 63 26.72 -37.81 9.81
C GLY A 63 26.57 -36.29 9.84
N TYR A 64 26.10 -35.71 8.74
CA TYR A 64 26.00 -34.27 8.52
C TYR A 64 24.56 -33.87 8.19
N ARG A 65 24.11 -32.74 8.72
CA ARG A 65 22.78 -32.15 8.50
C ARG A 65 22.90 -30.72 7.98
N LEU A 66 22.04 -30.35 7.04
CA LEU A 66 21.96 -29.01 6.47
C LEU A 66 20.50 -28.64 6.21
N SER A 67 20.09 -27.47 6.69
CA SER A 67 18.81 -26.85 6.34
C SER A 67 19.02 -25.89 5.17
N VAL A 68 18.18 -25.99 4.14
CA VAL A 68 18.20 -25.12 2.97
C VAL A 68 16.85 -24.40 2.87
N GLU A 69 16.91 -23.08 2.95
CA GLU A 69 15.74 -22.22 2.83
C GLU A 69 15.32 -22.11 1.36
N ILE A 70 14.14 -22.65 1.02
CA ILE A 70 13.57 -22.60 -0.32
C ILE A 70 12.09 -22.22 -0.23
N PRO A 71 11.59 -21.26 -1.03
CA PRO A 71 10.17 -20.93 -1.06
C PRO A 71 9.26 -22.12 -1.38
N SER A 72 8.17 -22.27 -0.64
CA SER A 72 7.23 -23.39 -0.79
C SER A 72 6.64 -23.58 -2.20
N PRO A 73 6.43 -22.54 -3.05
CA PRO A 73 6.00 -22.74 -4.44
C PRO A 73 6.99 -23.55 -5.30
N LEU A 74 8.26 -23.64 -4.87
CA LEU A 74 9.31 -24.37 -5.59
C LEU A 74 9.41 -25.85 -5.19
N PHE A 75 8.83 -26.27 -4.06
CA PHE A 75 8.90 -27.65 -3.56
C PHE A 75 8.41 -28.69 -4.58
N LYS A 76 7.36 -28.37 -5.35
CA LYS A 76 6.82 -29.27 -6.38
C LYS A 76 7.84 -29.63 -7.47
N PHE A 77 8.76 -28.72 -7.78
CA PHE A 77 9.79 -28.94 -8.80
C PHE A 77 10.96 -29.78 -8.25
N ILE A 78 11.26 -29.60 -6.96
CA ILE A 78 12.28 -30.37 -6.24
C ILE A 78 11.81 -31.82 -6.04
N LEU A 79 10.52 -32.02 -5.72
CA LEU A 79 9.91 -33.35 -5.68
C LEU A 79 9.87 -33.97 -7.08
N GLY A 80 9.36 -33.25 -8.07
CA GLY A 80 9.10 -33.80 -9.41
C GLY A 80 7.89 -34.75 -9.45
N ARG A 81 7.57 -35.30 -10.63
CA ARG A 81 6.45 -36.24 -10.78
C ARG A 81 6.71 -37.48 -9.90
N ARG A 82 5.76 -37.82 -9.02
CA ARG A 82 5.88 -38.96 -8.08
C ARG A 82 7.18 -38.96 -7.24
N ALA A 83 7.68 -37.77 -6.91
CA ALA A 83 8.92 -37.57 -6.16
C ALA A 83 10.20 -38.10 -6.85
N GLU A 84 10.19 -38.28 -8.17
CA GLU A 84 11.31 -38.86 -8.93
C GLU A 84 12.58 -38.01 -8.85
N THR A 85 12.46 -36.68 -8.95
CA THR A 85 13.61 -35.76 -8.88
C THR A 85 14.29 -35.83 -7.52
N LYS A 86 13.49 -35.80 -6.44
CA LYS A 86 14.01 -35.98 -5.06
C LYS A 86 14.75 -37.31 -4.92
N LYS A 87 14.13 -38.43 -5.31
CA LYS A 87 14.73 -39.76 -5.21
C LYS A 87 16.03 -39.88 -6.00
N LYS A 88 16.11 -39.23 -7.17
CA LYS A 88 17.31 -39.18 -7.98
C LYS A 88 18.44 -38.42 -7.28
N ILE A 89 18.14 -37.25 -6.69
CA ILE A 89 19.13 -36.49 -5.89
C ILE A 89 19.63 -37.38 -4.75
N GLU A 90 18.72 -37.93 -3.94
CA GLU A 90 19.06 -38.81 -2.81
C GLU A 90 19.97 -39.97 -3.21
N LYS A 91 19.69 -40.62 -4.35
CA LYS A 91 20.49 -41.73 -4.88
C LYS A 91 21.88 -41.30 -5.35
N GLU A 92 21.99 -40.17 -6.06
CA GLU A 92 23.26 -39.70 -6.62
C GLU A 92 24.20 -39.12 -5.55
N THR A 93 23.65 -38.54 -4.49
CA THR A 93 24.44 -37.89 -3.43
C THR A 93 24.58 -38.74 -2.18
N ASN A 94 23.92 -39.89 -2.12
CA ASN A 94 23.84 -40.75 -0.94
C ASN A 94 23.37 -39.98 0.30
N THR A 95 22.30 -39.21 0.15
CA THR A 95 21.70 -38.36 1.19
C THR A 95 20.20 -38.62 1.30
N GLN A 96 19.61 -38.25 2.41
CA GLN A 96 18.17 -38.17 2.63
C GLN A 96 17.71 -36.71 2.59
N VAL A 97 16.68 -36.41 1.79
CA VAL A 97 16.16 -35.05 1.59
C VAL A 97 14.71 -35.00 2.08
N THR A 98 14.46 -34.23 3.13
CA THR A 98 13.12 -34.01 3.67
C THR A 98 12.59 -32.67 3.17
N VAL A 99 11.51 -32.72 2.39
CA VAL A 99 10.82 -31.52 1.87
C VAL A 99 9.51 -31.37 2.66
N PRO A 100 9.20 -30.19 3.21
CA PRO A 100 7.92 -29.92 3.87
C PRO A 100 6.71 -30.18 2.96
N ARG A 101 5.52 -30.33 3.53
CA ARG A 101 4.32 -30.56 2.72
C ARG A 101 3.99 -29.33 1.88
N GLN A 102 3.31 -29.55 0.77
CA GLN A 102 2.90 -28.47 -0.11
C GLN A 102 1.92 -27.53 0.60
N GLY A 103 2.35 -26.28 0.84
CA GLY A 103 1.58 -25.26 1.57
C GLY A 103 2.02 -25.08 3.04
N GLU A 104 2.93 -25.91 3.54
CA GLU A 104 3.62 -25.64 4.81
C GLU A 104 4.90 -24.83 4.53
N GLU A 105 5.18 -23.84 5.38
CA GLU A 105 6.48 -23.15 5.38
C GLU A 105 7.50 -23.95 6.19
N GLY A 106 8.75 -23.95 5.74
CA GLY A 106 9.85 -24.64 6.42
C GLY A 106 11.03 -24.91 5.49
N ASP A 107 12.15 -25.27 6.09
CA ASP A 107 13.38 -25.55 5.35
C ASP A 107 13.39 -26.98 4.79
N ILE A 108 14.07 -27.14 3.65
CA ILE A 108 14.41 -28.47 3.15
C ILE A 108 15.61 -28.97 3.95
N VAL A 109 15.43 -30.10 4.63
CA VAL A 109 16.48 -30.69 5.47
C VAL A 109 17.18 -31.80 4.71
N ILE A 110 18.49 -31.68 4.57
CA ILE A 110 19.37 -32.65 3.92
C ILE A 110 20.21 -33.34 5.00
N ILE A 111 20.22 -34.66 5.02
CA ILE A 111 21.01 -35.48 5.96
C ILE A 111 21.85 -36.46 5.15
N GLY A 112 23.13 -36.59 5.44
CA GLY A 112 24.02 -37.52 4.73
C GLY A 112 25.16 -38.01 5.61
N SER A 113 25.73 -39.17 5.29
CA SER A 113 26.88 -39.72 6.01
C SER A 113 28.18 -38.95 5.74
N HIS A 114 28.27 -38.27 4.59
CA HIS A 114 29.46 -37.54 4.15
C HIS A 114 29.12 -36.08 3.82
N ARG A 115 30.02 -35.16 4.18
CA ARG A 115 29.87 -33.72 3.92
C ARG A 115 29.74 -33.42 2.42
N SER A 116 30.54 -34.06 1.58
CA SER A 116 30.50 -33.91 0.12
C SER A 116 29.13 -34.27 -0.49
N GLY A 117 28.47 -35.30 0.03
CA GLY A 117 27.12 -35.68 -0.39
C GLY A 117 26.08 -34.61 -0.04
N VAL A 118 26.12 -34.07 1.17
CA VAL A 118 25.21 -33.00 1.63
C VAL A 118 25.39 -31.73 0.79
N VAL A 119 26.65 -31.32 0.54
CA VAL A 119 26.97 -30.18 -0.33
C VAL A 119 26.47 -30.43 -1.75
N GLY A 120 26.74 -31.62 -2.31
CA GLY A 120 26.29 -32.00 -3.66
C GLY A 120 24.76 -32.06 -3.82
N ALA A 121 24.03 -32.40 -2.76
CA ALA A 121 22.56 -32.38 -2.74
C ALA A 121 22.02 -30.95 -2.71
N ARG A 122 22.59 -30.08 -1.86
CA ARG A 122 22.25 -28.65 -1.80
C ARG A 122 22.43 -27.98 -3.16
N SER A 123 23.57 -28.14 -3.81
CA SER A 123 23.81 -27.51 -5.11
C SER A 123 22.81 -27.96 -6.19
N ARG A 124 22.42 -29.24 -6.21
CA ARG A 124 21.38 -29.74 -7.13
C ARG A 124 20.01 -29.13 -6.83
N ILE A 125 19.64 -29.00 -5.56
CA ILE A 125 18.38 -28.39 -5.12
C ILE A 125 18.34 -26.91 -5.51
N GLU A 126 19.41 -26.15 -5.25
CA GLU A 126 19.52 -24.74 -5.61
C GLU A 126 19.39 -24.52 -7.13
N VAL A 127 20.05 -25.35 -7.94
CA VAL A 127 19.94 -25.29 -9.41
C VAL A 127 18.51 -25.56 -9.88
N ILE A 128 17.82 -26.55 -9.30
CA ILE A 128 16.42 -26.85 -9.64
C ILE A 128 15.51 -25.70 -9.22
N ALA A 129 15.71 -25.15 -8.02
CA ALA A 129 14.93 -24.04 -7.49
C ALA A 129 15.05 -22.81 -8.40
N GLU A 130 16.27 -22.42 -8.78
CA GLU A 130 16.53 -21.26 -9.62
C GLU A 130 15.98 -21.44 -11.05
N THR A 131 16.25 -22.58 -11.68
CA THR A 131 15.71 -22.87 -13.02
C THR A 131 14.19 -23.00 -13.05
N SER A 132 13.57 -23.35 -11.92
CA SER A 132 12.12 -23.43 -11.78
C SER A 132 11.49 -22.09 -11.45
N ARG A 133 12.16 -21.23 -10.68
CA ARG A 133 11.75 -19.84 -10.41
C ARG A 133 11.54 -19.07 -11.70
N GLN A 134 12.42 -19.25 -12.69
CA GLN A 134 12.31 -18.61 -14.01
C GLN A 134 11.07 -19.03 -14.81
N LYS A 135 10.41 -20.13 -14.44
CA LYS A 135 9.15 -20.59 -15.07
C LYS A 135 7.92 -20.00 -14.37
N ILE A 136 8.09 -19.39 -13.21
CA ILE A 136 7.01 -18.75 -12.46
C ILE A 136 6.87 -17.32 -12.99
N PRO A 137 5.65 -16.89 -13.40
CA PRO A 137 5.40 -15.51 -13.76
C PRO A 137 5.79 -14.56 -12.62
N PHE A 138 6.23 -13.35 -12.98
CA PHE A 138 6.51 -12.31 -11.99
C PHE A 138 5.29 -12.06 -11.11
N THR A 139 5.53 -11.85 -9.81
CA THR A 139 4.49 -11.67 -8.80
C THR A 139 4.35 -10.21 -8.42
N HIS A 140 5.46 -9.47 -8.42
CA HIS A 140 5.56 -8.07 -8.03
C HIS A 140 6.26 -7.24 -9.11
N PHE A 141 6.14 -5.94 -9.02
CA PHE A 141 6.88 -4.99 -9.86
C PHE A 141 7.15 -3.69 -9.10
N LEU A 142 8.27 -3.05 -9.41
CA LEU A 142 8.65 -1.74 -8.94
C LEU A 142 8.13 -0.69 -9.93
N CYS A 143 7.50 0.38 -9.47
CA CYS A 143 6.97 1.43 -10.36
C CYS A 143 6.87 2.82 -9.73
N PHE A 144 6.77 3.83 -10.60
CA PHE A 144 6.28 5.16 -10.25
C PHE A 144 4.78 5.28 -10.62
N PRO A 145 3.86 5.42 -9.66
CA PRO A 145 2.44 5.63 -9.96
C PRO A 145 2.19 7.01 -10.57
N LEU A 146 1.21 7.11 -11.47
CA LEU A 146 0.89 8.36 -12.20
C LEU A 146 -0.53 8.88 -11.96
N TYR A 147 -1.31 8.24 -11.10
CA TYR A 147 -2.73 8.52 -10.99
C TYR A 147 -3.04 9.89 -10.36
N ASN A 148 -3.80 10.70 -11.10
CA ASN A 148 -4.55 11.85 -10.59
C ASN A 148 -5.88 11.99 -11.38
N SER A 149 -6.77 12.88 -10.95
CA SER A 149 -8.06 13.10 -11.60
C SER A 149 -7.95 13.61 -13.04
N ASP A 150 -6.90 14.40 -13.35
CA ASP A 150 -6.65 14.89 -14.70
C ASP A 150 -6.27 13.78 -15.68
N LEU A 151 -5.44 12.81 -15.25
CA LEU A 151 -5.12 11.62 -16.04
C LEU A 151 -6.37 10.81 -16.34
N ALA A 152 -7.28 10.66 -15.37
CA ALA A 152 -8.52 9.94 -15.59
C ALA A 152 -9.36 10.61 -16.70
N ARG A 153 -9.56 11.93 -16.60
CA ARG A 153 -10.25 12.72 -17.63
C ARG A 153 -9.56 12.62 -19.00
N LYS A 154 -8.23 12.69 -19.03
CA LYS A 154 -7.44 12.64 -20.27
C LYS A 154 -7.40 11.25 -20.90
N MET A 155 -7.42 10.20 -20.08
CA MET A 155 -7.57 8.82 -20.54
C MET A 155 -8.97 8.55 -21.11
N ASP A 156 -10.01 9.10 -20.49
CA ASP A 156 -11.36 9.01 -21.04
C ASP A 156 -11.47 9.78 -22.35
N GLU A 157 -10.90 10.99 -22.43
CA GLU A 157 -10.82 11.76 -23.67
C GLU A 157 -10.08 10.99 -24.78
N PHE A 158 -8.92 10.39 -24.45
CA PHE A 158 -8.16 9.55 -25.37
C PHE A 158 -8.98 8.33 -25.82
N LYS A 159 -9.63 7.63 -24.89
CA LYS A 159 -10.44 6.45 -25.18
C LYS A 159 -11.60 6.76 -26.11
N VAL A 160 -12.37 7.81 -25.82
CA VAL A 160 -13.50 8.25 -26.65
C VAL A 160 -13.01 8.57 -28.06
N LYS A 161 -11.99 9.42 -28.20
CA LYS A 161 -11.45 9.80 -29.50
C LYS A 161 -10.87 8.61 -30.28
N VAL A 162 -10.17 7.67 -29.64
CA VAL A 162 -9.66 6.47 -30.33
C VAL A 162 -10.81 5.58 -30.81
N LEU A 163 -11.85 5.40 -29.99
CA LEU A 163 -13.02 4.61 -30.38
C LEU A 163 -13.85 5.27 -31.48
N GLU A 164 -13.86 6.60 -31.57
CA GLU A 164 -14.55 7.35 -32.62
C GLU A 164 -13.72 7.45 -33.91
N ASP A 165 -12.45 7.83 -33.81
CA ASP A 165 -11.60 8.11 -34.98
C ASP A 165 -10.96 6.84 -35.55
N CYS A 166 -10.79 5.79 -34.74
CA CYS A 166 -10.08 4.56 -35.12
C CYS A 166 -10.97 3.31 -35.04
N PHE A 167 -12.30 3.45 -35.09
CA PHE A 167 -13.24 2.32 -35.02
C PHE A 167 -13.02 1.25 -36.10
N GLU A 168 -12.52 1.65 -37.27
CA GLU A 168 -12.21 0.76 -38.40
C GLU A 168 -10.92 -0.06 -38.21
N CYS A 169 -10.09 0.31 -37.23
CA CYS A 169 -8.83 -0.38 -36.96
C CYS A 169 -9.10 -1.74 -36.31
N ARG A 170 -8.53 -2.79 -36.90
CA ARG A 170 -8.68 -4.17 -36.43
C ARG A 170 -8.27 -4.28 -34.96
N GLY A 171 -9.13 -4.88 -34.15
CA GLY A 171 -8.80 -5.29 -32.77
C GLY A 171 -8.86 -4.18 -31.73
N ILE A 172 -9.24 -2.95 -32.09
CA ILE A 172 -9.52 -1.88 -31.13
C ILE A 172 -10.92 -2.10 -30.54
N ASN A 173 -10.99 -2.16 -29.20
CA ASN A 173 -12.27 -2.18 -28.48
C ASN A 173 -12.12 -1.50 -27.10
N ALA A 174 -13.24 -1.18 -26.45
CA ALA A 174 -13.20 -0.45 -25.18
C ALA A 174 -12.48 -1.20 -24.04
N SER A 175 -12.42 -2.54 -24.10
CA SER A 175 -11.84 -3.40 -23.04
C SER A 175 -10.31 -3.40 -23.01
N ILE A 176 -9.62 -3.06 -24.11
CA ILE A 176 -8.16 -3.04 -24.14
C ILE A 176 -7.54 -1.73 -23.59
N PHE A 177 -8.35 -0.78 -23.13
CA PHE A 177 -7.86 0.47 -22.52
C PHE A 177 -7.55 0.27 -21.03
N GLN A 178 -6.39 0.76 -20.62
CA GLN A 178 -5.94 0.71 -19.24
C GLN A 178 -6.85 1.59 -18.36
N LEU A 179 -7.21 1.08 -17.18
CA LEU A 179 -7.87 1.89 -16.17
C LEU A 179 -6.92 3.00 -15.67
N PRO A 180 -7.38 4.26 -15.52
CA PRO A 180 -6.53 5.35 -15.06
C PRO A 180 -5.80 5.06 -13.74
N THR A 181 -6.47 4.39 -12.80
CA THR A 181 -5.93 3.99 -11.49
C THR A 181 -4.81 2.93 -11.56
N LYS A 182 -4.57 2.35 -12.74
CA LYS A 182 -3.53 1.34 -13.00
C LYS A 182 -2.39 1.86 -13.87
N ILE A 183 -2.40 3.13 -14.26
CA ILE A 183 -1.32 3.73 -15.06
C ILE A 183 -0.15 4.05 -14.14
N HIS A 184 1.03 3.59 -14.54
CA HIS A 184 2.29 3.71 -13.80
C HIS A 184 3.46 3.58 -14.78
N LEU A 185 4.64 4.03 -14.35
CA LEU A 185 5.91 3.79 -15.01
C LEU A 185 6.58 2.56 -14.39
N THR A 186 6.64 1.45 -15.12
CA THR A 186 7.30 0.24 -14.61
C THR A 186 8.82 0.42 -14.62
N VAL A 187 9.46 0.16 -13.47
CA VAL A 187 10.92 0.20 -13.29
C VAL A 187 11.52 -1.20 -13.44
N GLY A 188 10.91 -2.21 -12.83
CA GLY A 188 11.38 -3.58 -12.91
C GLY A 188 10.39 -4.60 -12.37
N ILE A 189 10.57 -5.87 -12.71
CA ILE A 189 9.69 -6.98 -12.34
C ILE A 189 10.39 -7.92 -11.35
N LEU A 190 9.63 -8.50 -10.41
CA LEU A 190 10.16 -9.37 -9.36
C LEU A 190 9.32 -10.64 -9.22
N THR A 191 9.98 -11.74 -8.87
CA THR A 191 9.35 -13.03 -8.55
C THR A 191 9.62 -13.37 -7.09
N LEU A 192 8.89 -12.68 -6.21
CA LEU A 192 8.92 -12.87 -4.76
C LEU A 192 7.91 -13.98 -4.40
N LEU A 193 8.39 -15.04 -3.74
CA LEU A 193 7.65 -16.28 -3.52
C LEU A 193 7.38 -16.59 -2.04
N SER A 194 7.87 -15.74 -1.13
CA SER A 194 7.65 -15.84 0.32
C SER A 194 7.52 -14.46 0.95
N ASP A 195 6.90 -14.39 2.13
CA ASP A 195 6.75 -13.13 2.87
C ASP A 195 8.11 -12.54 3.31
N LYS A 196 9.10 -13.41 3.55
CA LYS A 196 10.48 -12.98 3.82
C LYS A 196 11.11 -12.27 2.62
N GLU A 197 10.93 -12.78 1.40
CA GLU A 197 11.43 -12.13 0.18
C GLU A 197 10.73 -10.79 -0.06
N VAL A 198 9.44 -10.71 0.24
CA VAL A 198 8.68 -9.45 0.18
C VAL A 198 9.23 -8.45 1.19
N LYS A 199 9.43 -8.85 2.45
CA LYS A 199 10.03 -8.00 3.48
C LYS A 199 11.41 -7.49 3.07
N ASN A 200 12.28 -8.37 2.59
CA ASN A 200 13.62 -8.01 2.11
C ASN A 200 13.56 -6.99 0.96
N ALA A 201 12.62 -7.15 0.02
CA ALA A 201 12.43 -6.20 -1.07
C ALA A 201 11.95 -4.82 -0.57
N VAL A 202 11.08 -4.79 0.45
CA VAL A 202 10.60 -3.55 1.07
C VAL A 202 11.71 -2.84 1.84
N ASP A 203 12.49 -3.58 2.63
CA ASP A 203 13.61 -3.05 3.39
C ASP A 203 14.69 -2.48 2.45
N LEU A 204 15.02 -3.20 1.37
CA LEU A 204 15.97 -2.75 0.35
C LEU A 204 15.50 -1.48 -0.37
N LEU A 205 14.21 -1.41 -0.73
CA LEU A 205 13.66 -0.21 -1.35
C LEU A 205 13.76 1.00 -0.39
N SER A 206 13.58 0.76 0.91
CA SER A 206 13.64 1.81 1.94
C SER A 206 15.06 2.35 2.10
N GLN A 207 16.07 1.48 2.01
CA GLN A 207 17.48 1.88 1.98
C GLN A 207 17.83 2.64 0.71
N CYS A 208 17.38 2.15 -0.46
CA CYS A 208 17.56 2.83 -1.73
C CYS A 208 17.01 4.26 -1.72
N TYR A 209 15.90 4.50 -1.03
CA TYR A 209 15.36 5.86 -0.88
C TYR A 209 16.36 6.80 -0.20
N GLN A 210 16.97 6.40 0.92
CA GLN A 210 17.91 7.26 1.64
C GLN A 210 19.13 7.61 0.79
N ASP A 211 19.67 6.64 0.05
CA ASP A 211 20.93 6.80 -0.67
C ASP A 211 20.77 7.29 -2.11
N LEU A 212 19.84 6.71 -2.89
CA LEU A 212 19.73 6.94 -4.32
C LEU A 212 18.89 8.17 -4.67
N VAL A 213 17.82 8.44 -3.91
CA VAL A 213 16.97 9.61 -4.16
C VAL A 213 17.74 10.89 -3.88
N SER A 214 18.42 10.98 -2.73
CA SER A 214 19.28 12.11 -2.41
C SER A 214 20.38 12.30 -3.46
N LYS A 215 21.02 11.19 -3.88
CA LYS A 215 22.12 11.22 -4.87
C LYS A 215 21.69 11.66 -6.27
N TRP A 216 20.61 11.11 -6.81
CA TRP A 216 20.21 11.32 -8.21
C TRP A 216 19.14 12.39 -8.39
N LEU A 217 18.27 12.56 -7.38
CA LEU A 217 17.22 13.56 -7.41
C LEU A 217 17.57 14.79 -6.57
N HIS A 218 18.69 14.87 -5.85
CA HIS A 218 19.08 16.08 -5.09
C HIS A 218 17.95 16.68 -4.22
N ASN A 219 16.98 15.85 -3.81
CA ASN A 219 15.74 16.24 -3.14
C ASN A 219 14.87 17.27 -3.91
N GLU A 220 14.98 17.38 -5.23
CA GLU A 220 14.05 18.18 -6.03
C GLU A 220 12.95 17.31 -6.66
N PRO A 221 11.72 17.83 -6.81
CA PRO A 221 10.63 17.10 -7.43
C PRO A 221 10.90 16.81 -8.90
N VAL A 222 10.54 15.61 -9.35
CA VAL A 222 10.60 15.22 -10.76
C VAL A 222 9.21 15.39 -11.37
N VAL A 223 9.13 16.23 -12.40
CA VAL A 223 7.91 16.42 -13.18
C VAL A 223 8.08 15.76 -14.54
N VAL A 224 7.14 14.88 -14.89
CA VAL A 224 7.08 14.24 -16.20
C VAL A 224 5.85 14.71 -16.97
N GLU A 225 6.03 14.93 -18.26
CA GLU A 225 4.95 15.12 -19.22
C GLU A 225 4.69 13.80 -19.96
N LEU A 226 3.44 13.39 -20.02
CA LEU A 226 3.00 12.29 -20.86
C LEU A 226 2.44 12.86 -22.17
N LYS A 227 3.15 12.61 -23.28
CA LYS A 227 2.79 13.17 -24.58
C LYS A 227 2.98 12.16 -25.71
N GLY A 228 1.95 11.99 -26.52
CA GLY A 228 1.95 11.09 -27.65
C GLY A 228 1.95 9.61 -27.25
N VAL A 229 1.83 8.74 -28.25
CA VAL A 229 1.77 7.29 -28.05
C VAL A 229 2.74 6.53 -28.96
N GLU A 230 3.21 5.38 -28.50
CA GLU A 230 4.11 4.49 -29.23
C GLU A 230 3.80 3.02 -28.87
N CYS A 231 4.17 2.08 -29.74
CA CYS A 231 3.98 0.65 -29.51
C CYS A 231 5.23 -0.01 -28.92
N MET A 232 5.03 -1.06 -28.12
CA MET A 232 6.14 -1.79 -27.50
C MET A 232 6.93 -2.66 -28.49
N ASN A 233 6.27 -3.13 -29.55
CA ASN A 233 6.85 -3.92 -30.62
C ASN A 233 7.11 -3.10 -31.89
N ASP A 234 7.98 -3.59 -32.76
CA ASP A 234 8.42 -2.86 -33.97
C ASP A 234 7.35 -2.78 -35.07
N ASP A 235 6.35 -3.67 -35.06
CA ASP A 235 5.26 -3.70 -36.05
C ASP A 235 3.97 -3.02 -35.52
N PRO A 236 3.65 -1.79 -35.97
CA PRO A 236 2.45 -1.08 -35.54
C PRO A 236 1.13 -1.67 -36.09
N SER A 237 1.17 -2.64 -37.01
CA SER A 237 -0.04 -3.33 -37.50
C SER A 237 -0.48 -4.50 -36.60
N GLU A 238 0.43 -4.97 -35.75
CA GLU A 238 0.26 -6.15 -34.88
C GLU A 238 0.64 -5.81 -33.43
N VAL A 239 -0.01 -4.81 -32.84
CA VAL A 239 0.32 -4.29 -31.51
C VAL A 239 -0.42 -5.03 -30.40
N ASP A 240 0.29 -5.25 -29.31
CA ASP A 240 -0.22 -5.86 -28.09
C ASP A 240 -0.26 -4.87 -26.91
N ILE A 241 0.65 -3.89 -26.93
CA ILE A 241 0.81 -2.87 -25.89
C ILE A 241 1.09 -1.53 -26.57
N LEU A 242 0.27 -0.53 -26.27
CA LEU A 242 0.48 0.87 -26.63
C LEU A 242 0.72 1.66 -25.34
N TYR A 243 1.71 2.53 -25.33
CA TYR A 243 2.06 3.34 -24.17
C TYR A 243 2.19 4.82 -24.53
N ALA A 244 1.95 5.68 -23.55
CA ALA A 244 2.25 7.10 -23.65
C ALA A 244 3.74 7.34 -23.41
N LYS A 245 4.36 8.20 -24.23
CA LYS A 245 5.78 8.56 -24.08
C LYS A 245 5.94 9.43 -22.85
N VAL A 246 7.09 9.29 -22.17
CA VAL A 246 7.41 9.99 -20.93
C VAL A 246 8.55 10.95 -21.22
N LEU A 247 8.31 12.24 -20.99
CA LEU A 247 9.30 13.30 -21.14
C LEU A 247 9.54 13.94 -19.78
N VAL A 248 10.79 14.09 -19.37
CA VAL A 248 11.11 14.82 -18.12
C VAL A 248 11.14 16.31 -18.42
N LYS A 249 10.40 17.12 -17.67
CA LYS A 249 10.17 18.54 -17.99
C LYS A 249 11.45 19.39 -18.00
N ASP A 250 12.41 19.06 -17.15
CA ASP A 250 13.71 19.73 -17.08
C ASP A 250 14.73 19.21 -18.12
N ASN A 251 14.31 18.27 -18.98
CA ASN A 251 15.15 17.55 -19.94
C ASN A 251 16.38 16.86 -19.31
N SER A 252 16.33 16.58 -18.01
CA SER A 252 17.40 15.85 -17.32
C SER A 252 17.24 14.34 -17.43
N ASP A 253 18.35 13.63 -17.29
CA ASP A 253 18.36 12.16 -17.21
C ASP A 253 18.17 11.64 -15.76
N ARG A 254 17.85 12.51 -14.80
CA ARG A 254 17.83 12.17 -13.36
C ARG A 254 16.86 11.04 -13.03
N LEU A 255 15.66 11.07 -13.62
CA LEU A 255 14.68 10.00 -13.47
C LEU A 255 15.18 8.67 -14.05
N GLN A 256 15.84 8.73 -15.22
CA GLN A 256 16.40 7.55 -15.87
C GLN A 256 17.54 6.93 -15.06
N LEU A 257 18.44 7.78 -14.53
CA LEU A 257 19.55 7.37 -13.68
C LEU A 257 19.05 6.72 -12.38
N LEU A 258 18.02 7.31 -11.75
CA LEU A 258 17.37 6.71 -10.59
C LEU A 258 16.75 5.34 -10.93
N ALA A 259 16.01 5.23 -12.03
CA ALA A 259 15.38 3.98 -12.43
C ALA A 259 16.41 2.88 -12.70
N ASN A 260 17.52 3.22 -13.39
CA ASN A 260 18.61 2.27 -13.63
C ASN A 260 19.29 1.85 -12.32
N ALA A 261 19.59 2.81 -11.44
CA ALA A 261 20.22 2.54 -10.15
C ALA A 261 19.35 1.66 -9.24
N LEU A 262 18.02 1.85 -9.24
CA LEU A 262 17.09 0.98 -8.53
C LEU A 262 17.18 -0.46 -9.05
N VAL A 263 17.17 -0.64 -10.38
CA VAL A 263 17.33 -1.97 -10.97
C VAL A 263 18.69 -2.57 -10.64
N ASP A 264 19.78 -1.80 -10.72
CA ASP A 264 21.13 -2.25 -10.33
C ASP A 264 21.17 -2.77 -8.90
N THR A 265 20.58 -2.03 -7.95
CA THR A 265 20.56 -2.42 -6.53
C THR A 265 19.73 -3.69 -6.31
N PHE A 266 18.55 -3.77 -6.92
CA PHE A 266 17.69 -4.96 -6.81
C PHE A 266 18.28 -6.20 -7.49
N VAL A 267 19.01 -6.02 -8.60
CA VAL A 267 19.74 -7.09 -9.27
C VAL A 267 20.92 -7.57 -8.42
N SER A 268 21.67 -6.63 -7.82
CA SER A 268 22.79 -6.95 -6.93
C SER A 268 22.34 -7.69 -5.67
N ALA A 269 21.14 -7.37 -5.17
CA ALA A 269 20.51 -8.09 -4.06
C ALA A 269 19.89 -9.45 -4.46
N GLY A 270 19.91 -9.82 -5.75
CA GLY A 270 19.35 -11.08 -6.23
C GLY A 270 17.82 -11.15 -6.27
N LEU A 271 17.13 -10.01 -6.10
CA LEU A 271 15.66 -9.93 -6.07
C LEU A 271 15.05 -9.63 -7.45
N MET A 272 15.87 -9.16 -8.39
CA MET A 272 15.47 -8.83 -9.75
C MET A 272 16.44 -9.44 -10.75
N LYS A 273 15.93 -9.79 -11.93
CA LYS A 273 16.77 -10.20 -13.05
C LYS A 273 16.99 -9.02 -13.99
N ARG A 274 18.24 -8.78 -14.38
CA ARG A 274 18.54 -7.82 -15.45
C ARG A 274 18.11 -8.41 -16.79
N GLU A 275 17.12 -7.77 -17.41
CA GLU A 275 16.65 -8.11 -18.77
C GLU A 275 17.30 -7.22 -19.82
N TYR A 276 17.54 -5.94 -19.48
CA TYR A 276 18.13 -4.94 -20.37
C TYR A 276 19.09 -4.04 -19.59
N ASP A 277 20.03 -3.41 -20.31
CA ASP A 277 21.02 -2.50 -19.72
C ASP A 277 20.39 -1.19 -19.24
N ARG A 278 19.31 -0.75 -19.89
CA ARG A 278 18.58 0.49 -19.57
C ARG A 278 17.10 0.22 -19.36
N VAL A 279 16.52 0.83 -18.33
CA VAL A 279 15.08 0.76 -18.05
C VAL A 279 14.30 1.58 -19.07
N LYS A 280 13.37 0.95 -19.79
CA LYS A 280 12.43 1.64 -20.69
C LYS A 280 11.23 2.15 -19.90
N LEU A 281 11.29 3.39 -19.42
CA LEU A 281 10.17 4.03 -18.74
C LEU A 281 9.04 4.34 -19.72
N HIS A 282 7.85 3.82 -19.44
CA HIS A 282 6.68 3.99 -20.28
C HIS A 282 5.39 3.88 -19.47
N ALA A 283 4.34 4.59 -19.88
CA ALA A 283 3.02 4.52 -19.28
C ALA A 283 2.06 3.74 -20.18
N THR A 284 1.78 2.48 -19.88
CA THR A 284 0.89 1.65 -20.72
C THR A 284 -0.55 2.20 -20.70
N VAL A 285 -1.08 2.56 -21.88
CA VAL A 285 -2.44 3.09 -22.06
C VAL A 285 -3.41 2.09 -22.69
N MET A 286 -2.90 1.14 -23.48
CA MET A 286 -3.70 0.04 -24.04
C MET A 286 -2.96 -1.29 -23.95
N ASN A 287 -3.65 -2.37 -23.60
CA ASN A 287 -3.09 -3.69 -23.45
C ASN A 287 -4.10 -4.79 -23.82
N THR A 288 -3.78 -5.59 -24.85
CA THR A 288 -4.66 -6.67 -25.33
C THR A 288 -4.89 -7.80 -24.31
N LYS A 289 -4.11 -7.89 -23.23
CA LYS A 289 -4.40 -8.82 -22.11
C LYS A 289 -5.69 -8.48 -21.38
N GLN A 290 -6.20 -7.26 -21.51
CA GLN A 290 -7.43 -6.79 -20.86
C GLN A 290 -8.68 -7.05 -21.68
N ARG A 291 -8.52 -7.62 -22.89
CA ARG A 291 -9.63 -7.81 -23.81
C ARG A 291 -10.71 -8.69 -23.18
N ASP A 292 -11.93 -8.18 -23.13
CA ASP A 292 -13.11 -8.95 -22.78
C ASP A 292 -13.41 -9.92 -23.94
N ASP A 293 -13.59 -11.20 -23.61
CA ASP A 293 -13.84 -12.26 -24.59
C ASP A 293 -15.26 -12.09 -25.15
N PRO A 294 -15.49 -11.76 -26.44
CA PRO A 294 -16.83 -11.41 -26.96
C PRO A 294 -17.79 -12.62 -27.10
N GLY A 295 -17.47 -13.77 -26.54
CA GLY A 295 -18.23 -15.02 -26.66
C GLY A 295 -18.64 -15.63 -25.31
N GLY A 296 -18.70 -14.83 -24.25
CA GLY A 296 -18.99 -15.27 -22.89
C GLY A 296 -20.41 -14.94 -22.42
N GLU A 297 -21.45 -15.30 -23.19
CA GLU A 297 -22.69 -15.71 -22.53
C GLU A 297 -22.41 -17.07 -21.89
N GLU A 298 -22.60 -17.18 -20.57
CA GLU A 298 -22.56 -18.44 -19.85
C GLU A 298 -23.70 -19.36 -20.32
N THR A 299 -23.57 -19.99 -21.48
CA THR A 299 -24.33 -21.20 -21.77
C THR A 299 -23.79 -22.31 -20.89
N PHE A 300 -24.49 -22.59 -19.79
CA PHE A 300 -24.35 -23.81 -18.99
C PHE A 300 -24.69 -25.05 -19.83
N THR A 301 -23.82 -25.43 -20.77
CA THR A 301 -23.88 -26.77 -21.37
C THR A 301 -22.98 -27.70 -20.55
N LYS A 302 -23.60 -28.65 -19.86
CA LYS A 302 -22.96 -29.74 -19.10
C LYS A 302 -21.81 -30.35 -19.90
N LYS A 303 -20.58 -30.22 -19.41
CA LYS A 303 -19.41 -30.88 -19.99
C LYS A 303 -19.41 -32.38 -19.68
N SER A 304 -19.48 -33.19 -20.73
CA SER A 304 -19.18 -34.62 -20.71
C SER A 304 -17.71 -34.85 -20.36
N ARG A 305 -17.43 -35.89 -19.57
CA ARG A 305 -16.06 -36.33 -19.23
C ARG A 305 -15.40 -36.92 -20.47
N GLY A 306 -14.66 -36.12 -21.24
CA GLY A 306 -13.91 -36.62 -22.40
C GLY A 306 -13.00 -35.62 -23.10
N ASP A 307 -13.27 -34.32 -23.02
CA ASP A 307 -12.53 -33.36 -23.85
C ASP A 307 -11.24 -32.83 -23.21
N ALA A 308 -10.20 -32.79 -24.04
CA ALA A 308 -8.85 -32.36 -23.73
C ALA A 308 -8.77 -30.98 -23.05
N ALA A 309 -7.68 -30.76 -22.32
CA ALA A 309 -7.38 -29.51 -21.60
C ALA A 309 -7.65 -28.28 -22.48
N PRO A 310 -8.17 -27.17 -21.90
CA PRO A 310 -8.51 -25.97 -22.67
C PRO A 310 -7.26 -25.47 -23.40
N ARG A 311 -7.30 -25.47 -24.74
CA ARG A 311 -6.30 -24.79 -25.58
C ARG A 311 -6.28 -23.32 -25.15
N PHE A 312 -5.13 -22.83 -24.70
CA PHE A 312 -4.92 -21.40 -24.46
C PHE A 312 -5.31 -20.63 -25.73
N LYS A 313 -6.37 -19.80 -25.68
CA LYS A 313 -6.74 -18.92 -26.79
C LYS A 313 -5.56 -17.99 -27.08
N LYS A 314 -5.16 -17.93 -28.36
CA LYS A 314 -4.06 -17.09 -28.82
C LYS A 314 -4.45 -15.61 -28.63
N ARG A 315 -3.56 -14.83 -28.00
CA ARG A 315 -3.72 -13.38 -27.82
C ARG A 315 -3.96 -12.74 -29.19
N THR A 316 -4.95 -11.86 -29.27
CA THR A 316 -5.29 -11.16 -30.52
C THR A 316 -4.81 -9.72 -30.41
N SER A 317 -3.92 -9.33 -31.32
CA SER A 317 -3.34 -7.99 -31.48
C SER A 317 -4.37 -6.95 -31.96
N PHE A 318 -3.94 -5.71 -32.10
CA PHE A 318 -4.67 -4.63 -32.78
C PHE A 318 -3.75 -3.79 -33.68
N ASP A 319 -4.33 -3.15 -34.69
CA ASP A 319 -3.63 -2.22 -35.58
C ASP A 319 -3.63 -0.82 -34.96
N SER A 320 -2.45 -0.27 -34.67
CA SER A 320 -2.31 1.05 -34.03
C SER A 320 -1.82 2.14 -34.99
N ARG A 321 -1.61 1.86 -36.28
CA ARG A 321 -1.01 2.83 -37.23
C ARG A 321 -1.76 4.16 -37.27
N LYS A 322 -3.10 4.11 -37.32
CA LYS A 322 -3.95 5.31 -37.29
C LYS A 322 -3.89 5.99 -35.91
N VAL A 323 -3.89 5.21 -34.83
CA VAL A 323 -3.81 5.73 -33.45
C VAL A 323 -2.50 6.48 -33.23
N ILE A 324 -1.36 5.90 -33.61
CA ILE A 324 -0.04 6.54 -33.45
C ILE A 324 0.00 7.85 -34.23
N LYS A 325 -0.49 7.87 -35.47
CA LYS A 325 -0.51 9.07 -36.31
C LYS A 325 -1.46 10.16 -35.78
N SER A 326 -2.67 9.80 -35.37
CA SER A 326 -3.68 10.77 -34.91
C SER A 326 -3.39 11.35 -33.53
N PHE A 327 -2.67 10.60 -32.69
CA PHE A 327 -2.41 10.97 -31.29
C PHE A 327 -0.92 11.22 -31.01
N GLU A 328 -0.10 11.50 -32.03
CA GLU A 328 1.33 11.76 -31.89
C GLU A 328 1.63 12.93 -30.93
N ASP A 329 0.80 13.97 -30.97
CA ASP A 329 0.91 15.19 -30.15
C ASP A 329 -0.09 15.24 -28.99
N PHE A 330 -0.86 14.17 -28.76
CA PHE A 330 -1.87 14.16 -27.70
C PHE A 330 -1.19 14.27 -26.33
N SER A 331 -1.49 15.34 -25.60
CA SER A 331 -0.98 15.54 -24.25
C SER A 331 -1.93 14.90 -23.24
N PHE A 332 -1.41 13.93 -22.48
CA PHE A 332 -2.10 13.37 -21.33
C PHE A 332 -1.94 14.28 -20.10
N GLY A 333 -0.89 15.10 -20.04
CA GLY A 333 -0.69 16.12 -19.01
C GLY A 333 0.66 16.03 -18.32
N GLU A 334 0.82 16.84 -17.26
CA GLU A 334 2.01 16.87 -16.40
C GLU A 334 1.74 16.15 -15.07
N TYR A 335 2.75 15.44 -14.59
CA TYR A 335 2.65 14.59 -13.40
C TYR A 335 3.89 14.74 -12.53
N HIS A 336 3.63 14.97 -11.24
CA HIS A 336 4.67 14.91 -10.22
C HIS A 336 4.89 13.44 -9.84
N LEU A 337 6.14 12.99 -9.98
CA LEU A 337 6.52 11.67 -9.48
C LEU A 337 6.89 11.83 -8.02
N ASP A 338 5.95 11.47 -7.15
CA ASP A 338 6.12 11.65 -5.71
C ASP A 338 6.36 10.34 -4.96
N MET A 339 6.23 9.17 -5.59
CA MET A 339 6.27 7.88 -4.88
C MET A 339 6.94 6.79 -5.70
N ILE A 340 7.53 5.81 -5.01
CA ILE A 340 8.00 4.55 -5.60
C ILE A 340 7.25 3.41 -4.92
N HIS A 341 6.60 2.56 -5.71
CA HIS A 341 5.78 1.46 -5.21
C HIS A 341 6.40 0.11 -5.55
N LEU A 342 6.44 -0.79 -4.56
CA LEU A 342 6.49 -2.23 -4.80
C LEU A 342 5.04 -2.75 -4.84
N SER A 343 4.58 -3.12 -6.04
CA SER A 343 3.19 -3.47 -6.33
C SER A 343 3.01 -4.95 -6.64
N ILE A 344 1.89 -5.54 -6.22
CA ILE A 344 1.50 -6.92 -6.54
C ILE A 344 0.73 -6.99 -7.86
N THR A 345 0.95 -8.06 -8.63
CA THR A 345 0.15 -8.39 -9.83
C THR A 345 -1.11 -9.19 -9.49
N VAL A 346 -2.16 -9.07 -10.30
CA VAL A 346 -3.42 -9.83 -10.11
C VAL A 346 -3.20 -11.36 -10.12
N GLY A 347 -2.19 -11.84 -10.85
CA GLY A 347 -1.79 -13.27 -10.83
C GLY A 347 -1.03 -13.68 -9.57
N GLY A 348 -0.36 -12.74 -8.90
CA GLY A 348 0.40 -12.93 -7.66
C GLY A 348 -0.46 -13.07 -6.40
N GLN A 349 -1.74 -12.65 -6.44
CA GLN A 349 -2.68 -12.85 -5.32
C GLN A 349 -3.05 -14.33 -5.08
N ARG A 350 -2.65 -15.25 -5.97
CA ARG A 350 -2.76 -16.71 -5.76
C ARG A 350 -1.53 -17.25 -5.02
N GLY A 351 -1.28 -16.75 -3.82
CA GLY A 351 -0.35 -17.37 -2.87
C GLY A 351 -0.88 -18.74 -2.39
N PRO A 352 0.00 -19.64 -1.92
CA PRO A 352 -0.36 -21.03 -1.60
C PRO A 352 -1.31 -21.18 -0.39
N ASN A 353 -1.54 -20.13 0.40
CA ASN A 353 -2.32 -20.20 1.65
C ASN A 353 -3.79 -19.78 1.55
N ASN A 354 -4.32 -19.39 0.40
CA ASN A 354 -5.73 -18.98 0.34
C ASN A 354 -6.66 -20.17 0.05
N LYS A 355 -6.75 -21.12 1.00
CA LYS A 355 -7.88 -22.06 1.09
C LYS A 355 -9.05 -21.37 1.78
N SER A 356 -9.66 -20.41 1.10
CA SER A 356 -11.10 -20.17 1.28
C SER A 356 -11.67 -19.74 -0.05
N ARG A 357 -12.75 -20.42 -0.44
CA ARG A 357 -13.62 -20.01 -1.53
C ARG A 357 -14.42 -18.83 -0.98
N SER A 358 -13.77 -17.69 -0.81
CA SER A 358 -14.41 -16.45 -0.37
C SER A 358 -15.28 -15.95 -1.53
N SER A 359 -16.49 -15.55 -1.17
CA SER A 359 -17.56 -15.17 -2.08
C SER A 359 -17.16 -14.03 -3.03
N LEU A 360 -17.88 -13.87 -4.15
CA LEU A 360 -17.71 -12.74 -5.08
C LEU A 360 -17.82 -11.36 -4.41
N SER A 361 -18.43 -11.28 -3.21
CA SER A 361 -18.44 -10.08 -2.35
C SER A 361 -17.12 -9.83 -1.61
N ASP A 362 -16.36 -10.88 -1.27
CA ASP A 362 -15.06 -10.76 -0.58
C ASP A 362 -13.91 -10.35 -1.52
N LEU A 363 -14.13 -10.46 -2.84
CA LEU A 363 -13.18 -10.07 -3.88
C LEU A 363 -13.10 -8.55 -4.09
N LYS A 364 -14.03 -7.76 -3.54
CA LYS A 364 -13.99 -6.29 -3.61
C LYS A 364 -13.09 -5.64 -2.55
N ASN A 365 -12.75 -6.34 -1.47
CA ASN A 365 -11.99 -5.80 -0.33
C ASN A 365 -10.52 -6.26 -0.25
N LYS A 366 -10.01 -7.00 -1.23
CA LYS A 366 -8.58 -7.38 -1.32
C LYS A 366 -7.88 -6.54 -2.36
N GLU A 367 -7.83 -5.24 -2.09
CA GLU A 367 -6.97 -4.29 -2.80
C GLU A 367 -5.53 -4.81 -2.84
N THR A 368 -4.90 -4.65 -4.00
CA THR A 368 -3.46 -4.77 -4.22
C THR A 368 -2.66 -4.37 -2.97
N LEU A 369 -1.98 -5.32 -2.32
CA LEU A 369 -0.91 -4.99 -1.37
C LEU A 369 0.10 -4.12 -2.15
N ARG A 370 0.09 -2.83 -1.84
CA ARG A 370 1.06 -1.86 -2.35
C ARG A 370 1.95 -1.55 -1.16
N TYR A 371 3.18 -2.05 -1.18
CA TYR A 371 4.15 -1.63 -0.18
C TYR A 371 4.62 -0.25 -0.60
N ARG A 372 4.02 0.76 0.06
CA ARG A 372 4.35 2.17 -0.12
C ARG A 372 5.69 2.40 0.57
N VAL A 373 6.76 2.42 -0.20
CA VAL A 373 8.06 2.84 0.31
C VAL A 373 8.22 4.31 -0.04
N ILE A 374 7.53 5.12 0.78
CA ILE A 374 7.80 6.54 1.01
C ILE A 374 7.43 7.47 -0.17
N GLY A 375 6.73 8.54 0.17
CA GLY A 375 6.64 9.70 -0.70
C GLY A 375 8.00 10.37 -0.73
N LEU A 376 8.56 10.61 -1.92
CA LEU A 376 9.41 11.78 -2.12
C LEU A 376 8.73 12.87 -1.32
N GLN A 377 9.39 13.30 -0.26
CA GLN A 377 8.93 14.49 0.42
C GLN A 377 8.63 15.45 -0.71
N ARG A 378 7.42 16.02 -0.72
CA ARG A 378 7.35 17.42 -1.05
C ARG A 378 8.49 18.01 -0.22
N VAL A 379 9.65 18.20 -0.84
CA VAL A 379 10.27 19.49 -0.78
C VAL A 379 9.20 20.37 -1.39
N SER A 380 8.21 20.69 -0.54
CA SER A 380 7.86 22.05 -0.30
C SER A 380 9.21 22.71 -0.33
N ARG A 381 9.51 23.27 -1.50
CA ARG A 381 10.18 24.54 -1.50
C ARG A 381 9.61 25.22 -0.25
N ILE A 382 10.50 25.65 0.62
CA ILE A 382 10.25 26.86 1.39
C ILE A 382 10.15 28.01 0.34
N THR A 383 9.26 27.86 -0.64
CA THR A 383 8.45 28.90 -1.20
C THR A 383 7.51 29.19 -0.07
N LYS A 384 7.89 30.21 0.68
CA LYS A 384 6.94 31.14 1.25
C LYS A 384 5.65 31.14 0.38
N MET A 385 4.53 30.81 1.03
CA MET A 385 3.13 30.96 0.58
C MET A 385 2.39 29.71 0.01
N SER A 386 1.83 28.91 0.92
CA SER A 386 0.38 28.70 1.00
C SER A 386 0.05 28.52 2.49
N LYS A 387 -0.82 29.36 3.06
CA LYS A 387 -1.20 29.28 4.49
C LYS A 387 -1.81 27.91 4.77
N ASN A 388 -1.29 27.18 5.75
CA ASN A 388 -1.79 25.83 6.06
C ASN A 388 -3.26 25.91 6.48
N ARG A 389 -4.11 25.02 5.96
CA ARG A 389 -5.53 24.95 6.31
C ARG A 389 -5.84 23.55 6.81
N ILE A 390 -6.40 23.44 8.02
CA ILE A 390 -6.55 22.15 8.70
C ILE A 390 -7.99 22.01 9.19
N LEU A 391 -8.61 20.87 8.88
CA LEU A 391 -9.88 20.44 9.46
C LEU A 391 -9.60 19.30 10.43
N LEU A 392 -9.98 19.48 11.69
CA LEU A 392 -10.01 18.44 12.69
C LEU A 392 -11.44 17.91 12.83
N TRP A 393 -11.66 16.70 12.34
CA TRP A 393 -12.91 15.96 12.46
C TRP A 393 -12.91 15.11 13.73
N THR A 394 -14.02 15.11 14.45
CA THR A 394 -14.14 14.32 15.69
C THR A 394 -15.59 13.90 15.92
N ALA A 395 -15.77 12.90 16.78
CA ALA A 395 -17.02 12.67 17.49
C ALA A 395 -17.07 13.53 18.78
N PRO A 396 -18.26 13.79 19.36
CA PRO A 396 -18.36 14.46 20.65
C PRO A 396 -17.56 13.75 21.75
N ARG A 397 -17.09 14.54 22.71
CA ARG A 397 -16.39 14.04 23.93
C ARG A 397 -15.11 13.23 23.67
N CYS A 398 -14.48 13.42 22.50
CA CYS A 398 -13.18 12.86 22.16
C CYS A 398 -11.98 13.78 22.50
N VAL A 399 -12.12 14.69 23.48
CA VAL A 399 -11.02 15.60 23.92
C VAL A 399 -10.68 16.70 22.89
N SER A 400 -11.48 16.86 21.85
CA SER A 400 -11.27 17.84 20.77
C SER A 400 -11.19 19.30 21.22
N THR A 401 -11.92 19.72 22.25
CA THR A 401 -11.88 21.10 22.76
C THR A 401 -10.54 21.40 23.43
N ALA A 402 -9.96 20.42 24.15
CA ALA A 402 -8.61 20.57 24.70
C ALA A 402 -7.55 20.54 23.60
N PHE A 403 -7.76 19.75 22.54
CA PHE A 403 -6.92 19.77 21.33
C PHE A 403 -6.96 21.13 20.65
N GLU A 404 -8.16 21.70 20.46
CA GLU A 404 -8.31 23.05 19.91
C GLU A 404 -7.60 24.10 20.78
N ARG A 405 -7.72 24.00 22.12
CA ARG A 405 -7.00 24.88 23.06
C ARG A 405 -5.49 24.77 22.93
N SER A 406 -4.98 23.56 22.71
CA SER A 406 -3.57 23.32 22.41
C SER A 406 -3.11 24.04 21.14
N ILE A 407 -3.93 24.00 20.07
CA ILE A 407 -3.65 24.69 18.81
C ILE A 407 -3.77 26.22 18.97
N MET A 408 -4.64 26.72 19.85
CA MET A 408 -4.76 28.16 20.17
C MET A 408 -3.49 28.77 20.75
N ASN A 409 -2.60 27.98 21.33
CA ASN A 409 -1.31 28.47 21.84
C ASN A 409 -0.33 28.84 20.72
N LEU A 410 -0.53 28.33 19.49
CA LEU A 410 0.29 28.69 18.35
C LEU A 410 -0.03 30.10 17.87
N LYS A 411 1.02 30.89 17.67
CA LYS A 411 0.91 32.29 17.27
C LYS A 411 0.37 32.43 15.83
N ASN A 412 -0.20 33.60 15.55
CA ASN A 412 -0.70 33.98 14.22
C ASN A 412 -1.68 32.98 13.60
N SER A 413 -2.43 32.23 14.39
CA SER A 413 -3.43 31.28 13.88
C SER A 413 -4.80 31.95 13.69
N LYS A 414 -5.63 31.39 12.80
CA LYS A 414 -7.08 31.64 12.78
C LYS A 414 -7.80 30.34 13.10
N ILE A 415 -8.52 30.32 14.21
CA ILE A 415 -9.21 29.13 14.71
C ILE A 415 -10.71 29.31 14.61
N PHE A 416 -11.39 28.24 14.18
CA PHE A 416 -12.83 28.13 14.11
C PHE A 416 -13.31 26.99 14.99
N HIS A 417 -14.32 27.30 15.80
CA HIS A 417 -14.96 26.36 16.69
C HIS A 417 -16.30 25.93 16.10
N GLU A 418 -16.30 24.75 15.46
CA GLU A 418 -17.50 24.04 15.00
C GLU A 418 -18.48 24.84 14.13
N PRO A 419 -18.03 25.58 13.11
CA PRO A 419 -18.95 26.36 12.29
C PRO A 419 -19.97 25.47 11.55
N TYR A 420 -19.66 24.23 11.14
CA TYR A 420 -20.67 23.35 10.51
C TYR A 420 -21.79 22.93 11.47
N SER A 421 -21.52 22.87 12.78
CA SER A 421 -22.57 22.66 13.78
C SER A 421 -23.64 23.76 13.71
N GLN A 422 -23.28 25.00 13.34
CA GLN A 422 -24.27 26.06 13.18
C GLN A 422 -25.26 25.78 12.04
N ALA A 423 -24.78 25.28 10.89
CA ALA A 423 -25.66 24.89 9.79
C ALA A 423 -26.50 23.66 10.14
N PHE A 424 -25.90 22.69 10.82
CA PHE A 424 -26.56 21.46 11.23
C PHE A 424 -27.72 21.68 12.21
N TYR A 425 -27.58 22.59 13.18
CA TYR A 425 -28.58 22.84 14.22
C TYR A 425 -29.52 24.01 13.93
N PHE A 426 -29.02 25.11 13.34
CA PHE A 426 -29.76 26.37 13.24
C PHE A 426 -29.99 26.86 11.80
N GLY A 427 -29.32 26.25 10.83
CA GLY A 427 -29.39 26.65 9.42
C GLY A 427 -30.69 26.30 8.72
N PRO A 428 -30.93 26.84 7.51
CA PRO A 428 -32.06 26.41 6.67
C PRO A 428 -31.90 24.98 6.17
N GLU A 429 -30.68 24.42 6.22
CA GLU A 429 -30.34 23.04 5.87
C GLU A 429 -30.20 22.13 7.11
N LYS A 430 -30.74 22.54 8.26
CA LYS A 430 -30.59 21.82 9.54
C LYS A 430 -31.03 20.36 9.45
N GLN A 431 -30.29 19.48 10.12
CA GLN A 431 -30.50 18.02 10.12
C GLN A 431 -30.86 17.48 11.51
N SER A 432 -30.92 18.32 12.55
CA SER A 432 -31.30 17.95 13.92
C SER A 432 -32.58 18.64 14.39
N ALA A 433 -33.33 17.94 15.24
CA ALA A 433 -34.54 18.44 15.89
C ALA A 433 -34.26 19.17 17.22
N ARG A 434 -33.03 19.10 17.78
CA ARG A 434 -32.71 19.64 19.12
C ARG A 434 -33.12 21.10 19.32
N TYR A 435 -32.96 21.91 18.28
CA TYR A 435 -33.28 23.34 18.30
C TYR A 435 -34.39 23.68 17.31
N ALA A 436 -35.29 22.74 17.01
CA ALA A 436 -36.37 22.94 16.04
C ALA A 436 -37.25 24.15 16.37
N ALA A 437 -37.43 24.47 17.66
CA ALA A 437 -38.21 25.61 18.14
C ALA A 437 -37.50 26.96 18.01
N GLN A 438 -36.19 27.00 17.77
CA GLN A 438 -35.47 28.25 17.55
C GLN A 438 -35.64 28.76 16.11
N GLU A 439 -35.57 30.09 15.95
CA GLU A 439 -35.63 30.71 14.63
C GLU A 439 -34.47 30.24 13.74
N THR A 440 -34.78 30.03 12.47
CA THR A 440 -33.79 29.57 11.49
C THR A 440 -32.82 30.71 11.14
N LYS A 441 -31.54 30.49 11.41
CA LYS A 441 -30.46 31.42 11.06
C LYS A 441 -30.14 31.29 9.57
N GLN A 442 -30.76 32.14 8.75
CA GLN A 442 -30.66 32.08 7.28
C GLN A 442 -29.22 32.12 6.73
N GLN A 443 -28.27 32.68 7.48
CA GLN A 443 -26.87 32.76 7.07
C GLN A 443 -26.03 31.53 7.47
N ALA A 444 -26.54 30.64 8.32
CA ALA A 444 -25.85 29.42 8.73
C ALA A 444 -26.06 28.31 7.69
N THR A 445 -25.50 28.48 6.48
CA THR A 445 -25.56 27.47 5.40
C THR A 445 -24.21 26.79 5.24
N TYR A 446 -24.19 25.52 4.82
CA TYR A 446 -22.95 24.79 4.55
C TYR A 446 -22.07 25.54 3.53
N ARG A 447 -22.71 26.13 2.51
CA ARG A 447 -22.03 26.93 1.48
C ARG A 447 -21.35 28.18 2.04
N LEU A 448 -22.02 28.93 2.93
CA LEU A 448 -21.43 30.15 3.51
C LEU A 448 -20.31 29.82 4.49
N ILE A 449 -20.46 28.77 5.29
CA ILE A 449 -19.40 28.26 6.17
C ILE A 449 -18.19 27.81 5.35
N SER A 450 -18.41 27.08 4.25
CA SER A 450 -17.35 26.65 3.34
C SER A 450 -16.57 27.84 2.78
N LYS A 451 -17.28 28.88 2.31
CA LYS A 451 -16.66 30.13 1.85
C LYS A 451 -15.88 30.85 2.95
N MET A 452 -16.39 30.82 4.19
CA MET A 452 -15.69 31.38 5.34
C MET A 452 -14.38 30.62 5.59
N LEU A 453 -14.41 29.29 5.64
CA LEU A 453 -13.23 28.46 5.87
C LEU A 453 -12.17 28.63 4.77
N GLN A 454 -12.58 28.87 3.53
CA GLN A 454 -11.70 29.10 2.37
C GLN A 454 -11.16 30.54 2.28
N LYS A 455 -11.72 31.49 3.04
CA LYS A 455 -11.30 32.90 3.00
C LYS A 455 -9.82 33.05 3.37
N GLU A 456 -9.14 34.01 2.76
CA GLU A 456 -7.82 34.45 3.18
C GLU A 456 -7.89 35.30 4.45
N TYR A 457 -7.07 34.94 5.44
CA TYR A 457 -6.93 35.69 6.69
C TYR A 457 -5.53 36.30 6.75
N ASP A 458 -5.44 37.61 6.52
CA ASP A 458 -4.15 38.32 6.45
C ASP A 458 -3.45 38.34 7.82
N GLY A 459 -2.11 38.23 7.79
CA GLY A 459 -1.29 38.13 9.00
C GLY A 459 -1.48 36.82 9.78
N ARG A 460 -2.12 35.80 9.18
CA ARG A 460 -2.27 34.48 9.77
C ARG A 460 -1.42 33.44 9.05
N ASP A 461 -0.72 32.62 9.82
CA ASP A 461 0.18 31.58 9.34
C ASP A 461 -0.60 30.33 8.92
N PHE A 462 -1.70 30.02 9.63
CA PHE A 462 -2.59 28.92 9.31
C PHE A 462 -4.04 29.15 9.77
N VAL A 463 -4.94 28.39 9.16
CA VAL A 463 -6.36 28.29 9.53
C VAL A 463 -6.65 26.89 10.06
N PHE A 464 -7.30 26.79 11.21
CA PHE A 464 -7.70 25.53 11.81
C PHE A 464 -9.19 25.56 12.13
N SER A 465 -9.94 24.54 11.71
CA SER A 465 -11.34 24.36 12.10
C SER A 465 -11.53 23.04 12.81
N LYS A 466 -12.07 23.11 14.03
CA LYS A 466 -12.51 21.93 14.77
C LYS A 466 -13.97 21.68 14.40
N GLU A 467 -14.31 20.47 13.96
CA GLU A 467 -15.63 20.13 13.45
C GLU A 467 -16.14 18.81 14.03
N MET A 468 -17.46 18.64 14.06
CA MET A 468 -18.09 17.35 14.35
C MET A 468 -18.39 16.61 13.05
N ALA A 469 -17.94 15.35 12.94
CA ALA A 469 -18.09 14.59 11.69
C ALA A 469 -19.57 14.36 11.31
N TYR A 470 -20.45 14.14 12.29
CA TYR A 470 -21.88 13.94 12.03
C TYR A 470 -22.57 15.19 11.45
N CYS A 471 -22.01 16.39 11.68
CA CYS A 471 -22.61 17.63 11.16
C CYS A 471 -22.48 17.76 9.64
N VAL A 472 -21.67 16.95 8.97
CA VAL A 472 -21.46 17.01 7.50
C VAL A 472 -21.95 15.75 6.80
N GLU A 473 -22.78 14.94 7.48
CA GLU A 473 -23.42 13.77 6.88
C GLU A 473 -24.25 14.19 5.65
N ASN A 474 -24.09 13.45 4.55
CA ASN A 474 -24.68 13.75 3.24
C ASN A 474 -24.21 15.09 2.60
N LYS A 475 -23.18 15.74 3.14
CA LYS A 475 -22.60 17.01 2.63
C LYS A 475 -21.12 16.88 2.25
N MET A 476 -20.56 15.67 2.25
CA MET A 476 -19.14 15.42 2.01
C MET A 476 -18.64 15.86 0.63
N HIS A 477 -19.52 15.88 -0.38
CA HIS A 477 -19.22 16.34 -1.75
C HIS A 477 -18.70 17.78 -1.81
N ILE A 478 -18.95 18.61 -0.78
CA ILE A 478 -18.41 19.97 -0.68
C ILE A 478 -16.88 19.94 -0.61
N PHE A 479 -16.29 18.91 -0.01
CA PHE A 479 -14.85 18.84 0.22
C PHE A 479 -14.03 18.42 -1.01
N VAL A 480 -14.68 18.01 -2.11
CA VAL A 480 -13.98 17.79 -3.40
C VAL A 480 -13.94 19.04 -4.28
N GLU A 481 -14.57 20.13 -3.85
CA GLU A 481 -14.48 21.42 -4.53
C GLU A 481 -13.04 21.97 -4.50
N GLU A 482 -12.66 22.73 -5.54
CA GLU A 482 -11.30 23.27 -5.71
C GLU A 482 -10.77 23.98 -4.46
N GLY A 483 -11.64 24.71 -3.76
CA GLY A 483 -11.28 25.46 -2.57
C GLY A 483 -10.83 24.61 -1.38
N PHE A 484 -11.15 23.32 -1.35
CA PHE A 484 -10.75 22.41 -0.28
C PHE A 484 -9.54 21.53 -0.60
N LYS A 485 -9.02 21.54 -1.83
CA LYS A 485 -7.89 20.69 -2.24
C LYS A 485 -6.62 20.87 -1.40
N ASN A 486 -6.42 22.05 -0.81
CA ASN A 486 -5.26 22.37 0.01
C ASN A 486 -5.53 22.23 1.53
N PHE A 487 -6.69 21.70 1.93
CA PHE A 487 -6.98 21.47 3.34
C PHE A 487 -6.41 20.11 3.77
N GLN A 488 -5.69 20.10 4.87
CA GLN A 488 -5.31 18.88 5.57
C GLN A 488 -6.50 18.43 6.42
N HIS A 489 -6.93 17.18 6.23
CA HIS A 489 -7.99 16.58 7.02
C HIS A 489 -7.35 15.67 8.06
N SER A 490 -7.73 15.85 9.31
CA SER A 490 -7.29 15.05 10.44
C SER A 490 -8.48 14.63 11.28
N PHE A 491 -8.33 13.53 12.02
CA PHE A 491 -9.38 12.86 12.76
C PHE A 491 -8.90 12.64 14.20
N LEU A 492 -9.72 13.03 15.18
CA LEU A 492 -9.50 12.75 16.58
C LEU A 492 -10.56 11.75 17.06
N ILE A 493 -10.09 10.59 17.49
CA ILE A 493 -10.94 9.48 17.95
C ILE A 493 -10.72 9.25 19.44
N ARG A 494 -11.67 8.58 20.08
CA ARG A 494 -11.54 8.11 21.46
C ARG A 494 -12.32 6.83 21.63
N GLN A 495 -11.89 6.00 22.57
CA GLN A 495 -12.60 4.77 22.91
C GLN A 495 -14.11 5.05 23.15
N PRO A 496 -15.03 4.34 22.45
CA PRO A 496 -16.46 4.66 22.44
C PRO A 496 -17.15 4.63 23.81
N LEU A 497 -16.81 3.68 24.67
CA LEU A 497 -17.38 3.59 26.03
C LEU A 497 -17.14 4.87 26.83
N LYS A 498 -15.94 5.48 26.71
CA LYS A 498 -15.63 6.76 27.37
C LYS A 498 -16.38 7.93 26.72
N ALA A 499 -16.37 8.00 25.39
CA ALA A 499 -16.93 9.12 24.63
C ALA A 499 -18.46 9.15 24.72
N VAL A 500 -19.13 8.05 24.39
CA VAL A 500 -20.59 7.92 24.36
C VAL A 500 -21.18 8.06 25.77
N TYR A 501 -20.57 7.45 26.80
CA TYR A 501 -21.05 7.64 28.17
C TYR A 501 -20.92 9.09 28.63
N SER A 502 -19.81 9.75 28.31
CA SER A 502 -19.65 11.17 28.63
C SER A 502 -20.63 12.04 27.86
N LEU A 503 -20.99 11.66 26.62
CA LEU A 503 -21.98 12.37 25.82
C LEU A 503 -23.38 12.20 26.43
N TYR A 504 -23.76 10.99 26.82
CA TYR A 504 -24.99 10.70 27.54
C TYR A 504 -25.13 11.57 28.79
N ARG A 505 -24.14 11.54 29.69
CA ARG A 505 -24.16 12.31 30.95
C ARG A 505 -24.31 13.82 30.74
N ALA A 506 -23.68 14.36 29.69
CA ALA A 506 -23.79 15.78 29.38
C ALA A 506 -25.15 16.12 28.74
N SER A 507 -25.64 15.26 27.84
CA SER A 507 -26.88 15.47 27.10
C SER A 507 -28.15 15.32 27.95
N THR A 508 -28.08 14.58 29.06
CA THR A 508 -29.20 14.39 29.99
C THR A 508 -29.09 15.28 31.23
N ASN A 509 -28.30 16.34 31.18
CA ASN A 509 -28.11 17.28 32.29
C ASN A 509 -28.50 18.71 31.87
N PRO A 510 -29.78 19.09 32.04
CA PRO A 510 -30.28 20.40 31.60
C PRO A 510 -29.58 21.57 32.28
N LYS A 511 -29.07 21.37 33.50
CA LYS A 511 -28.34 22.41 34.24
C LYS A 511 -26.95 22.67 33.65
N LEU A 512 -26.39 21.68 32.97
CA LEU A 512 -25.08 21.77 32.37
C LEU A 512 -25.21 22.30 30.94
N THR A 513 -25.91 21.58 30.07
CA THR A 513 -25.91 21.82 28.60
C THR A 513 -27.20 22.47 28.08
N GLY A 514 -28.23 22.57 28.92
CA GLY A 514 -29.59 22.89 28.48
C GLY A 514 -30.31 21.72 27.79
N TRP A 515 -29.69 20.54 27.65
CA TRP A 515 -30.31 19.36 27.06
C TRP A 515 -30.82 18.40 28.15
N ASP A 516 -31.94 17.74 27.88
CA ASP A 516 -32.62 16.80 28.77
C ASP A 516 -32.66 15.36 28.23
N TYR A 517 -32.19 15.11 27.00
CA TYR A 517 -32.16 13.78 26.39
C TYR A 517 -30.88 13.51 25.59
N PHE A 518 -30.55 12.22 25.51
CA PHE A 518 -29.47 11.68 24.69
C PHE A 518 -30.00 11.23 23.32
N ASP A 519 -29.34 11.67 22.25
CA ASP A 519 -29.61 11.23 20.87
C ASP A 519 -28.47 10.32 20.39
N PRO A 520 -28.73 9.02 20.16
CA PRO A 520 -27.76 8.08 19.58
C PRO A 520 -27.12 8.57 18.27
N ALA A 521 -27.85 9.29 17.42
CA ALA A 521 -27.36 9.70 16.11
C ALA A 521 -26.18 10.69 16.20
N GLU A 522 -26.03 11.38 17.35
CA GLU A 522 -24.96 12.35 17.59
C GLU A 522 -23.67 11.71 18.10
N ALA A 523 -23.64 10.38 18.34
CA ALA A 523 -22.41 9.69 18.71
C ALA A 523 -21.32 9.81 17.63
N GLY A 524 -21.70 9.86 16.35
CA GLY A 524 -20.85 10.33 15.24
C GLY A 524 -19.72 9.41 14.77
N PHE A 525 -19.54 8.22 15.35
CA PHE A 525 -18.44 7.30 14.97
C PHE A 525 -18.59 6.72 13.56
N ARG A 526 -19.80 6.36 13.15
CA ARG A 526 -20.09 5.90 11.78
C ARG A 526 -19.74 6.98 10.77
N GLN A 527 -20.25 8.20 10.98
CA GLN A 527 -20.01 9.35 10.10
C GLN A 527 -18.52 9.74 10.07
N MET A 528 -17.81 9.55 11.18
CA MET A 528 -16.37 9.77 11.24
C MET A 528 -15.59 8.79 10.35
N LEU A 529 -15.94 7.49 10.35
CA LEU A 529 -15.34 6.52 9.43
C LEU A 529 -15.72 6.79 7.97
N GLU A 530 -17.00 7.05 7.69
CA GLU A 530 -17.46 7.37 6.33
C GLU A 530 -16.74 8.60 5.77
N LEU A 531 -16.57 9.64 6.58
CA LEU A 531 -15.84 10.83 6.20
C LEU A 531 -14.35 10.54 5.99
N TYR A 532 -13.73 9.75 6.87
CA TYR A 532 -12.35 9.32 6.70
C TYR A 532 -12.16 8.60 5.35
N GLU A 533 -12.99 7.62 5.05
CA GLU A 533 -12.92 6.87 3.80
C GLU A 533 -13.18 7.75 2.59
N PHE A 534 -14.11 8.71 2.70
CA PHE A 534 -14.37 9.68 1.64
C PHE A 534 -13.14 10.54 1.36
N VAL A 535 -12.50 11.09 2.40
CA VAL A 535 -11.30 11.91 2.27
C VAL A 535 -10.15 11.10 1.67
N ASP A 536 -9.92 9.88 2.18
CA ASP A 536 -8.83 8.99 1.72
C ASP A 536 -8.96 8.63 0.24
N ARG A 537 -10.18 8.40 -0.24
CA ARG A 537 -10.45 8.06 -1.65
C ARG A 537 -10.41 9.27 -2.59
N ASN A 538 -10.88 10.44 -2.14
CA ASN A 538 -11.23 11.55 -3.05
C ASN A 538 -10.38 12.82 -2.90
N ILE A 539 -9.73 13.04 -1.76
CA ILE A 539 -9.07 14.32 -1.45
C ILE A 539 -7.55 14.12 -1.30
N HIS A 540 -7.12 13.40 -0.27
CA HIS A 540 -5.72 13.04 -0.08
C HIS A 540 -5.58 11.72 0.65
N SER A 541 -4.57 10.93 0.23
CA SER A 541 -4.34 9.58 0.73
C SER A 541 -3.79 9.62 2.16
N ASN A 542 -4.32 8.75 3.01
CA ASN A 542 -3.94 8.55 4.41
C ASN A 542 -4.12 9.79 5.31
N PRO A 543 -5.37 10.24 5.55
CA PRO A 543 -5.67 11.29 6.51
C PRO A 543 -5.16 10.95 7.92
N ILE A 544 -4.77 11.97 8.67
CA ILE A 544 -4.14 11.78 9.98
C ILE A 544 -5.19 11.37 11.01
N VAL A 545 -4.92 10.31 11.78
CA VAL A 545 -5.78 9.87 12.88
C VAL A 545 -5.01 9.95 14.19
N VAL A 546 -5.59 10.62 15.18
CA VAL A 546 -5.05 10.74 16.55
C VAL A 546 -6.03 10.05 17.50
N ASP A 547 -5.51 9.18 18.37
CA ASP A 547 -6.29 8.64 19.47
C ASP A 547 -6.12 9.53 20.70
N ALA A 548 -7.24 9.96 21.29
CA ALA A 548 -7.26 10.84 22.45
C ALA A 548 -6.65 10.19 23.71
N ASP A 549 -6.72 8.87 23.86
CA ASP A 549 -6.06 8.18 24.97
C ASP A 549 -4.53 8.22 24.79
N ASP A 550 -4.02 8.07 23.57
CA ASP A 550 -2.59 8.20 23.29
C ASP A 550 -2.12 9.66 23.47
N LEU A 551 -2.92 10.64 23.05
CA LEU A 551 -2.66 12.07 23.29
C LEU A 551 -2.55 12.39 24.78
N LEU A 552 -3.43 11.80 25.60
CA LEU A 552 -3.39 12.03 27.04
C LEU A 552 -2.23 11.33 27.73
N ASP A 553 -1.77 10.18 27.22
CA ASP A 553 -0.61 9.48 27.77
C ASP A 553 0.74 10.10 27.33
N TYR A 554 0.81 10.55 26.08
CA TYR A 554 2.04 11.04 25.44
C TYR A 554 1.81 12.39 24.72
N PRO A 555 1.41 13.46 25.43
CA PRO A 555 0.95 14.70 24.80
C PRO A 555 2.01 15.36 23.90
N ASN A 556 3.26 15.47 24.36
CA ASN A 556 4.33 16.02 23.53
C ASN A 556 4.62 15.15 22.29
N GLY A 557 4.77 13.85 22.47
CA GLY A 557 5.09 12.93 21.38
C GLY A 557 4.00 12.85 20.31
N ILE A 558 2.73 12.88 20.71
CA ILE A 558 1.60 12.91 19.77
C ILE A 558 1.50 14.26 19.06
N LEU A 559 1.61 15.38 19.78
CA LEU A 559 1.51 16.70 19.15
C LEU A 559 2.68 16.99 18.20
N GLN A 560 3.89 16.54 18.51
CA GLN A 560 5.02 16.61 17.58
C GLN A 560 4.74 15.84 16.29
N SER A 561 4.20 14.61 16.41
CA SER A 561 3.84 13.77 15.28
C SER A 561 2.69 14.39 14.46
N TYR A 562 1.71 14.97 15.16
CA TYR A 562 0.60 15.67 14.53
C TYR A 562 1.08 16.89 13.75
N CYS A 563 1.84 17.79 14.37
CA CYS A 563 2.33 19.02 13.75
C CYS A 563 3.15 18.73 12.49
N GLU A 564 4.08 17.77 12.55
CA GLU A 564 4.83 17.33 11.36
C GLU A 564 3.90 16.84 10.24
N ALA A 565 2.90 16.02 10.58
CA ALA A 565 1.99 15.44 9.61
C ALA A 565 1.04 16.46 8.96
N VAL A 566 0.64 17.51 9.68
CA VAL A 566 -0.25 18.57 9.16
C VAL A 566 0.51 19.81 8.67
N GLY A 567 1.85 19.82 8.77
CA GLY A 567 2.70 20.92 8.32
C GLY A 567 2.78 22.11 9.29
N LEU A 568 2.43 21.93 10.57
CA LEU A 568 2.61 22.94 11.62
C LEU A 568 3.97 22.80 12.28
N GLU A 569 4.45 23.89 12.87
CA GLU A 569 5.61 23.87 13.79
C GLU A 569 5.14 23.49 15.19
N TYR A 570 5.85 22.57 15.84
CA TYR A 570 5.55 22.19 17.22
C TYR A 570 6.20 23.18 18.19
N GLU A 571 5.42 23.68 19.14
CA GLU A 571 5.92 24.47 20.28
C GLU A 571 5.62 23.74 21.59
N GLU A 572 6.54 23.75 22.56
CA GLU A 572 6.32 23.10 23.87
C GLU A 572 5.11 23.67 24.62
N THR A 573 4.79 24.95 24.36
CA THR A 573 3.62 25.66 24.87
C THR A 573 2.31 24.99 24.46
N MET A 574 2.27 24.14 23.44
CA MET A 574 1.04 23.45 23.01
C MET A 574 0.46 22.52 24.10
N THR A 575 1.25 22.09 25.09
CA THR A 575 0.77 21.18 26.14
C THR A 575 0.35 21.85 27.44
N SER A 576 0.54 23.17 27.56
CA SER A 576 0.27 23.94 28.77
C SER A 576 -0.40 25.28 28.42
N TRP A 577 -1.43 25.67 29.17
CA TRP A 577 -2.15 26.92 28.94
C TRP A 577 -2.73 27.48 30.23
N GLU A 578 -3.02 28.77 30.24
CA GLU A 578 -3.74 29.39 31.35
C GLU A 578 -5.23 29.03 31.28
N PRO A 579 -5.86 28.65 32.41
CA PRO A 579 -7.31 28.44 32.49
C PRO A 579 -8.06 29.77 32.33
N GLY A 580 -9.28 29.72 31.79
CA GLY A 580 -10.05 30.94 31.54
C GLY A 580 -11.05 30.82 30.39
N PRO A 581 -11.92 31.84 30.21
CA PRO A 581 -12.94 31.88 29.17
C PRO A 581 -12.32 32.00 27.77
N VAL A 582 -12.98 31.37 26.80
CA VAL A 582 -12.66 31.45 25.37
C VAL A 582 -13.94 31.90 24.66
N PRO A 583 -14.07 33.19 24.27
CA PRO A 583 -15.32 33.75 23.73
C PRO A 583 -15.88 32.98 22.52
N GLU A 584 -15.02 32.39 21.70
CA GLU A 584 -15.40 31.57 20.55
C GLU A 584 -16.23 30.32 20.92
N TRP A 585 -16.19 29.90 22.18
CA TRP A 585 -16.87 28.70 22.67
C TRP A 585 -18.26 28.98 23.28
N ASP A 586 -18.65 30.26 23.41
CA ASP A 586 -19.89 30.67 24.09
C ASP A 586 -21.15 30.11 23.43
N VAL A 587 -21.09 29.81 22.12
CA VAL A 587 -22.20 29.20 21.36
C VAL A 587 -22.65 27.86 21.97
N TRP A 588 -21.72 27.13 22.57
CA TRP A 588 -21.96 25.83 23.20
C TRP A 588 -21.62 25.87 24.70
N ALA A 589 -21.97 26.97 25.38
CA ALA A 589 -21.89 27.05 26.83
C ALA A 589 -22.52 25.81 27.49
N GLY A 590 -21.86 25.23 28.51
CA GLY A 590 -22.27 23.95 29.10
C GLY A 590 -21.50 22.74 28.62
N TRP A 591 -20.73 22.84 27.53
CA TRP A 591 -20.02 21.69 26.95
C TRP A 591 -18.51 21.68 27.24
N HIS A 592 -17.97 22.80 27.72
CA HIS A 592 -16.54 23.11 27.68
C HIS A 592 -15.92 23.37 29.06
N GLU A 593 -16.65 23.17 30.16
CA GLU A 593 -16.23 23.54 31.53
C GLU A 593 -14.91 22.89 31.92
N ASP A 594 -14.73 21.62 31.56
CA ASP A 594 -13.50 20.88 31.83
C ASP A 594 -12.30 21.49 31.08
N ALA A 595 -12.50 21.83 29.80
CA ALA A 595 -11.48 22.47 28.99
C ALA A 595 -11.16 23.87 29.54
N LEU A 596 -12.17 24.68 29.88
CA LEU A 596 -12.05 26.03 30.43
C LEU A 596 -11.21 26.07 31.72
N LYS A 597 -11.39 25.07 32.61
CA LYS A 597 -10.67 24.93 33.88
C LYS A 597 -9.32 24.22 33.78
N SER A 598 -9.03 23.59 32.64
CA SER A 598 -7.76 22.87 32.45
C SER A 598 -6.59 23.82 32.24
N THR A 599 -5.39 23.36 32.56
CA THR A 599 -4.13 24.11 32.41
C THR A 599 -3.17 23.45 31.42
N GLY A 600 -3.63 22.43 30.68
CA GLY A 600 -2.77 21.60 29.83
C GLY A 600 -3.24 20.15 29.74
N PHE A 601 -2.52 19.35 28.95
CA PHE A 601 -2.66 17.89 28.97
C PHE A 601 -1.92 17.31 30.16
N LYS A 602 -2.64 16.64 31.06
CA LYS A 602 -2.05 15.99 32.23
C LYS A 602 -1.89 14.49 31.95
N PRO A 603 -0.65 13.96 31.92
CA PRO A 603 -0.42 12.52 31.80
C PRO A 603 -1.20 11.76 32.88
N ARG A 604 -1.81 10.64 32.48
CA ARG A 604 -2.57 9.81 33.43
C ARG A 604 -1.62 9.15 34.42
N ALA A 605 -2.02 9.06 35.70
CA ALA A 605 -1.23 8.47 36.77
C ALA A 605 -0.87 6.98 36.56
N LYS A 606 -1.59 6.27 35.67
CA LYS A 606 -1.28 4.90 35.24
C LYS A 606 -1.19 4.88 33.71
N LYS A 607 0.03 5.00 33.18
CA LYS A 607 0.33 4.76 31.76
C LYS A 607 0.04 3.28 31.42
N ASN A 608 -0.34 2.96 30.19
CA ASN A 608 -0.51 1.58 29.67
C ASN A 608 -1.66 0.73 30.25
N ARG A 609 -2.77 1.33 30.70
CA ARG A 609 -3.99 0.54 30.91
C ARG A 609 -4.50 0.00 29.57
N PRO A 610 -4.93 -1.27 29.46
CA PRO A 610 -5.56 -1.77 28.24
C PRO A 610 -6.68 -0.82 27.81
N HIS A 611 -6.77 -0.51 26.51
CA HIS A 611 -7.82 0.36 25.94
C HIS A 611 -9.24 -0.10 26.33
N THR A 612 -9.39 -1.38 26.70
CA THR A 612 -10.62 -2.02 27.17
C THR A 612 -11.00 -1.78 28.63
N SER A 613 -10.10 -1.23 29.45
CA SER A 613 -10.36 -0.99 30.89
C SER A 613 -11.04 0.36 31.13
N ALA A 614 -12.32 0.45 30.76
CA ALA A 614 -13.14 1.58 31.18
C ALA A 614 -13.26 1.66 32.71
N ALA A 615 -13.61 2.84 33.22
CA ALA A 615 -13.77 3.08 34.65
C ALA A 615 -15.06 2.48 35.23
N PHE A 616 -15.89 1.86 34.38
CA PHE A 616 -17.22 1.32 34.63
C PHE A 616 -17.50 0.27 33.55
N ASP A 617 -18.29 -0.76 33.89
CA ASP A 617 -18.61 -1.88 33.00
C ASP A 617 -19.80 -1.54 32.08
N LEU A 618 -19.88 -2.19 30.90
CA LEU A 618 -20.99 -2.01 29.95
C LEU A 618 -22.36 -2.31 30.60
N GLU A 619 -22.39 -3.27 31.52
CA GLU A 619 -23.59 -3.70 32.26
C GLU A 619 -24.14 -2.62 33.21
N GLU A 620 -23.32 -1.64 33.57
CA GLU A 620 -23.73 -0.52 34.45
C GLU A 620 -24.34 0.65 33.66
N LEU A 621 -24.34 0.58 32.32
CA LEU A 621 -24.87 1.63 31.46
C LEU A 621 -26.36 1.47 31.18
N PRO A 622 -27.10 2.56 30.94
CA PRO A 622 -28.44 2.48 30.37
C PRO A 622 -28.42 1.66 29.07
N PRO A 623 -29.40 0.76 28.82
CA PRO A 623 -29.36 -0.17 27.68
C PRO A 623 -29.14 0.49 26.32
N GLN A 624 -29.74 1.67 26.10
CA GLN A 624 -29.56 2.44 24.87
C GLN A 624 -28.11 2.93 24.71
N VAL A 625 -27.44 3.32 25.79
CA VAL A 625 -26.04 3.77 25.78
C VAL A 625 -25.11 2.61 25.49
N ALA A 626 -25.33 1.45 26.13
CA ALA A 626 -24.56 0.23 25.87
C ALA A 626 -24.64 -0.19 24.40
N SER A 627 -25.86 -0.21 23.82
CA SER A 627 -26.07 -0.53 22.41
C SER A 627 -25.33 0.41 21.46
N VAL A 628 -25.32 1.72 21.75
CA VAL A 628 -24.58 2.71 20.94
C VAL A 628 -23.06 2.52 21.06
N VAL A 629 -22.56 2.17 22.25
CA VAL A 629 -21.13 1.86 22.45
C VAL A 629 -20.72 0.65 21.61
N GLU A 630 -21.51 -0.42 21.63
CA GLU A 630 -21.27 -1.62 20.82
C GLU A 630 -21.30 -1.31 19.33
N GLU A 631 -22.28 -0.53 18.87
CA GLU A 631 -22.37 -0.08 17.47
C GLU A 631 -21.16 0.77 17.06
N CYS A 632 -20.65 1.62 17.95
CA CYS A 632 -19.53 2.50 17.66
C CYS A 632 -18.17 1.78 17.63
N MET A 633 -18.05 0.62 18.26
CA MET A 633 -16.77 -0.06 18.47
C MET A 633 -16.06 -0.47 17.18
N PRO A 634 -16.72 -1.12 16.19
CA PRO A 634 -16.07 -1.50 14.93
C PRO A 634 -15.55 -0.29 14.14
N TYR A 635 -16.29 0.84 14.17
CA TYR A 635 -15.86 2.08 13.50
C TYR A 635 -14.62 2.68 14.17
N TYR A 636 -14.59 2.67 15.51
CA TYR A 636 -13.42 3.10 16.28
C TYR A 636 -12.21 2.21 16.01
N GLU A 637 -12.35 0.88 16.06
CA GLU A 637 -11.23 -0.05 15.84
C GLU A 637 -10.61 0.11 14.45
N THR A 638 -11.45 0.34 13.44
CA THR A 638 -11.00 0.60 12.06
C THR A 638 -10.16 1.88 11.96
N LEU A 639 -10.59 2.97 12.59
CA LEU A 639 -9.83 4.23 12.63
C LEU A 639 -8.58 4.11 13.52
N ALA A 640 -8.69 3.43 14.66
CA ALA A 640 -7.59 3.23 15.60
C ALA A 640 -6.44 2.43 14.99
N ALA A 641 -6.71 1.51 14.06
CA ALA A 641 -5.68 0.80 13.29
C ALA A 641 -4.84 1.73 12.39
N LYS A 642 -5.32 2.96 12.13
CA LYS A 642 -4.67 3.97 11.28
C LYS A 642 -4.06 5.14 12.08
N LYS A 643 -4.08 5.06 13.42
CA LYS A 643 -3.60 6.15 14.28
C LYS A 643 -2.09 6.38 14.16
N ILE A 644 -1.67 7.62 14.34
CA ILE A 644 -0.25 7.98 14.44
C ILE A 644 0.33 7.52 15.78
N SER A 645 1.62 7.19 15.79
CA SER A 645 2.36 6.84 17.00
C SER A 645 3.06 8.06 17.58
N PRO A 646 3.26 8.14 18.91
CA PRO A 646 4.01 9.23 19.51
C PRO A 646 5.49 9.20 19.09
N LYS A 647 6.07 10.38 18.82
CA LYS A 647 7.51 10.55 18.61
C LYS A 647 8.26 10.36 19.94
N ASN A 648 9.46 9.77 19.85
CA ASN A 648 10.43 9.62 20.95
C ASN A 648 9.83 9.02 22.23
N THR A 649 9.39 7.76 22.17
CA THR A 649 8.91 7.01 23.33
C THR A 649 9.97 6.73 24.39
N GLU A 650 11.25 7.03 24.13
CA GLU A 650 12.38 6.75 25.04
C GLU A 650 12.58 7.81 26.14
N GLN A 651 11.86 8.94 26.13
CA GLN A 651 12.02 10.02 27.12
C GLN A 651 10.97 10.03 28.26
N TYR A 652 10.16 8.98 28.44
CA TYR A 652 8.99 9.03 29.34
C TYR A 652 8.80 7.87 30.32
#